data_AF-A0AAU1H4S3-F1
#
_entry.id   AF-A0AAU1H4S3-F1
#
_cell.length_a   1.000
_cell.length_b   1.000
_cell.length_c   1.000
_cell.angle_alpha   90.00
_cell.angle_beta   90.00
_cell.angle_gamma   90.00
#
_symmetry.space_group_name_H-M   'P 1'
#
loop_
_entity.id
_entity.type
_entity.pdbx_description
1 polymer ?
#
loop_
_entity_poly.entity_id
_entity_poly.type
_entity_poly.pdbx_seq_one_letter_code
_entity_poly.pdbx_strand_id
1 'polypeptide(L)'
;MPDNGLDRRKILTGGVAAALTAGAAAPAFAAGAVPGPARSAEVPLRAAVLEYEDPWTKALGLAELLGQAGFEVVPLDLALPADEQPQPVDLIAFGTFTNNSGEYLEYVADQADSLRRFVAGRGVVLDLAQSDQYGAPVAYLPAGVSAVRTDADYDTVYPVDAGHPLVKGQRVSNGRLFTGRNASPRVSYETVQQWSSMRVLMACAASGFPPALLEGQFGAGRFLVTSLTLDKIRNGAGVVVQPAEAVADSAAFFAALSGYVASVRSGTAPAVVPTPMPPERPVGPMVGHTESGSARVWARPGLDPSLHARWNCAYRKAGRHDNRAWRTVTTRIEPDNDHTLIAQLRGLAPDTAYEFVLTPVKEAAGFTPMSGSFTTSPAPDKPSVVTMGMGSCGPSVPDHVWTKIMEEGCDSFVMLGDTPYVDSADLAVARQKHRTFLVQPEISRMISSMPVWATWDDHDFGGNDFHGDYKSKRQNRTAFVNYRANPTFGQTADGKILEQRTDGEGVYTSFRRGPIEVFLLDPRWFSRTAPSWADSTQLTCLGTVQWDWLRKQLRRSTAPFKAIATGMIWDDKQNAEKDDWATYSYEREAIYDFIKEEEIPGCFLIGGDIHVSRALSYGPRVGYDLWQFIVSPLHDSTIPSLNVPSPHLVHSAVEPHVFLKLVADTTLDMPTLTATWINRDGERLFEVTRTAGELGHTSYPRPAGSGRHDGAARQAGAEGEGRHR
;
A
#
# COMPACT_ATOMS: atom_id res chain seq x y z
N MET A 1 28.35 37.37 -6.34
CA MET A 1 29.49 38.31 -6.19
C MET A 1 29.02 39.49 -5.35
N PRO A 2 29.87 40.09 -4.50
CA PRO A 2 31.34 39.97 -4.41
C PRO A 2 31.72 38.93 -3.34
N ASP A 3 32.61 37.97 -3.55
CA ASP A 3 34.01 38.00 -3.99
C ASP A 3 34.92 38.86 -3.09
N ASN A 4 35.69 38.16 -2.26
CA ASN A 4 36.98 38.59 -1.72
C ASN A 4 37.69 37.33 -1.20
N GLY A 5 38.54 36.76 -2.05
CA GLY A 5 39.48 35.71 -1.70
C GLY A 5 40.67 36.23 -0.88
N LEU A 6 41.35 35.26 -0.26
CA LEU A 6 42.71 35.19 0.30
C LEU A 6 42.63 34.09 1.40
N ASP A 7 43.48 33.10 1.57
CA ASP A 7 44.77 32.74 0.99
C ASP A 7 45.02 31.25 1.31
N ARG A 8 45.83 30.58 0.49
CA ARG A 8 46.26 29.18 0.63
C ARG A 8 47.43 29.10 1.63
N ARG A 9 47.42 28.11 2.54
CA ARG A 9 48.46 27.04 2.68
C ARG A 9 48.54 26.41 4.08
N LYS A 10 48.66 25.08 4.03
CA LYS A 10 49.40 24.13 4.89
C LYS A 10 48.72 23.58 6.15
N ILE A 11 49.16 22.34 6.45
CA ILE A 11 48.94 21.49 7.63
C ILE A 11 47.70 20.57 7.42
N LEU A 12 47.75 19.22 7.40
CA LEU A 12 48.71 18.22 7.90
C LEU A 12 48.55 16.89 7.12
N THR A 13 49.68 16.26 6.82
CA THR A 13 49.86 14.88 6.37
C THR A 13 49.66 13.88 7.51
N GLY A 14 49.06 12.70 7.24
CA GLY A 14 49.16 11.56 8.17
C GLY A 14 48.47 10.27 7.73
N GLY A 15 49.25 9.35 7.14
CA GLY A 15 49.08 7.88 7.21
C GLY A 15 47.96 7.24 6.38
N VAL A 16 48.03 5.98 5.95
CA VAL A 16 49.02 4.91 6.01
C VAL A 16 48.71 4.01 4.81
N ALA A 17 49.69 3.75 3.94
CA ALA A 17 49.60 2.74 2.89
C ALA A 17 50.24 1.44 3.41
N ALA A 18 49.46 0.38 3.55
CA ALA A 18 49.96 -0.97 3.79
C ALA A 18 49.90 -1.76 2.48
N ALA A 19 51.08 -2.11 1.98
CA ALA A 19 51.29 -2.98 0.84
C ALA A 19 51.04 -4.44 1.25
N LEU A 20 50.38 -5.21 0.39
CA LEU A 20 50.51 -6.66 0.32
C LEU A 20 50.65 -7.07 -1.14
N THR A 21 51.88 -7.44 -1.46
CA THR A 21 52.36 -8.09 -2.68
C THR A 21 51.91 -9.55 -2.73
N ALA A 22 51.46 -10.02 -3.89
CA ALA A 22 51.49 -11.43 -4.25
C ALA A 22 51.95 -11.55 -5.71
N GLY A 23 53.05 -12.28 -5.91
CA GLY A 23 53.80 -12.37 -7.15
C GLY A 23 53.07 -13.11 -8.26
N ALA A 24 53.19 -12.59 -9.48
CA ALA A 24 52.90 -13.29 -10.71
C ALA A 24 54.19 -13.96 -11.20
N ALA A 25 54.17 -15.28 -11.37
CA ALA A 25 55.19 -16.02 -12.09
C ALA A 25 54.79 -16.05 -13.57
N ALA A 26 55.62 -15.44 -14.42
CA ALA A 26 55.56 -15.57 -15.86
C ALA A 26 56.41 -16.77 -16.32
N PRO A 27 56.06 -17.41 -17.43
CA PRO A 27 57.04 -17.94 -18.35
C PRO A 27 57.03 -17.12 -19.64
N ALA A 28 58.21 -16.59 -19.98
CA ALA A 28 58.51 -16.09 -21.31
C ALA A 28 58.91 -17.26 -22.23
N PHE A 29 58.51 -17.16 -23.49
CA PHE A 29 59.26 -17.38 -24.74
C PHE A 29 58.41 -18.09 -25.81
N ALA A 30 58.09 -17.37 -26.88
CA ALA A 30 58.78 -17.51 -28.15
C ALA A 30 58.26 -16.47 -29.16
N ALA A 31 59.15 -15.65 -29.68
CA ALA A 31 58.91 -14.83 -30.87
C ALA A 31 58.98 -15.75 -32.10
N GLY A 32 57.97 -15.68 -32.97
CA GLY A 32 57.94 -16.44 -34.21
C GLY A 32 56.85 -15.96 -35.17
N ALA A 33 57.30 -15.28 -36.23
CA ALA A 33 56.65 -15.05 -37.52
C ALA A 33 55.37 -14.19 -37.59
N VAL A 34 55.51 -13.07 -38.32
CA VAL A 34 54.43 -12.28 -38.92
C VAL A 34 53.68 -13.11 -39.97
N PRO A 35 52.34 -13.15 -39.96
CA PRO A 35 51.54 -13.32 -41.16
C PRO A 35 50.90 -11.99 -41.56
N GLY A 36 51.00 -11.63 -42.84
CA GLY A 36 50.21 -10.56 -43.46
C GLY A 36 48.70 -10.83 -43.39
N PRO A 37 47.86 -9.89 -43.86
CA PRO A 37 46.46 -9.83 -43.50
C PRO A 37 45.66 -10.96 -44.14
N ALA A 38 45.30 -11.96 -43.34
CA ALA A 38 44.16 -12.80 -43.62
C ALA A 38 42.95 -12.20 -42.91
N ARG A 39 42.25 -11.26 -43.58
CA ARG A 39 40.86 -10.94 -43.23
C ARG A 39 40.04 -12.21 -43.49
N SER A 40 39.86 -13.05 -42.47
CA SER A 40 38.65 -13.86 -42.41
C SER A 40 37.51 -12.85 -42.32
N ALA A 41 36.62 -12.83 -43.31
CA ALA A 41 35.41 -12.02 -43.23
C ALA A 41 34.64 -12.44 -41.97
N GLU A 42 34.72 -11.63 -40.91
CA GLU A 42 33.83 -11.81 -39.76
C GLU A 42 32.40 -11.76 -40.30
N VAL A 43 31.62 -12.79 -39.99
CA VAL A 43 30.20 -12.81 -40.34
C VAL A 43 29.57 -11.56 -39.71
N PRO A 44 28.98 -10.66 -40.52
CA PRO A 44 28.43 -9.40 -40.02
C PRO A 44 27.36 -9.72 -38.97
N LEU A 45 27.25 -8.86 -37.96
CA LEU A 45 26.16 -8.97 -36.99
C LEU A 45 24.83 -8.76 -37.70
N ARG A 46 23.81 -9.56 -37.40
CA ARG A 46 22.47 -9.38 -37.99
C ARG A 46 21.46 -8.93 -36.96
N ALA A 47 20.64 -7.94 -37.32
CA ALA A 47 19.56 -7.41 -36.48
C ALA A 47 18.21 -7.63 -37.15
N ALA A 48 17.31 -8.36 -36.50
CA ALA A 48 15.90 -8.41 -36.86
C ALA A 48 15.17 -7.23 -36.19
N VAL A 49 14.53 -6.37 -36.99
CA VAL A 49 13.95 -5.12 -36.51
C VAL A 49 12.45 -5.11 -36.75
N LEU A 50 11.71 -4.70 -35.72
CA LEU A 50 10.34 -4.24 -35.83
C LEU A 50 10.32 -2.75 -35.45
N GLU A 51 9.99 -1.88 -36.40
CA GLU A 51 9.72 -0.46 -36.16
C GLU A 51 8.61 0.00 -37.11
N TYR A 52 7.86 1.02 -36.70
CA TYR A 52 6.89 1.70 -37.55
C TYR A 52 6.73 3.15 -37.11
N GLU A 53 6.14 3.95 -37.99
CA GLU A 53 5.81 5.34 -37.70
C GLU A 53 4.62 5.38 -36.73
N ASP A 54 4.90 5.63 -35.46
CA ASP A 54 3.87 5.67 -34.43
C ASP A 54 3.08 7.00 -34.45
N PRO A 55 1.84 7.03 -33.93
CA PRO A 55 0.99 8.22 -33.98
C PRO A 55 1.53 9.43 -33.20
N TRP A 56 2.43 9.22 -32.23
CA TRP A 56 2.88 10.23 -31.28
C TRP A 56 4.12 10.96 -31.76
N THR A 57 5.16 10.21 -32.12
CA THR A 57 6.43 10.78 -32.55
C THR A 57 6.46 11.03 -34.06
N LYS A 58 5.69 10.25 -34.83
CA LYS A 58 5.73 10.22 -36.30
C LYS A 58 7.15 10.12 -36.84
N ALA A 59 7.98 9.34 -36.13
CA ALA A 59 9.40 9.24 -36.38
C ALA A 59 9.88 7.78 -36.36
N LEU A 60 10.99 7.57 -37.06
CA LEU A 60 11.69 6.33 -37.34
C LEU A 60 13.20 6.56 -37.24
N GLY A 61 13.95 5.45 -37.31
CA GLY A 61 15.40 5.51 -37.47
C GLY A 61 16.15 4.32 -36.88
N LEU A 62 15.46 3.33 -36.29
CA LEU A 62 16.12 2.18 -35.67
C LEU A 62 16.91 1.37 -36.70
N ALA A 63 16.30 0.98 -37.82
CA ALA A 63 16.97 0.22 -38.87
C ALA A 63 18.12 1.02 -39.50
N GLU A 64 17.95 2.32 -39.72
CA GLU A 64 19.01 3.18 -40.25
C GLU A 64 20.21 3.23 -39.29
N LEU A 65 19.97 3.49 -38.01
CA LEU A 65 21.03 3.61 -37.01
C LEU A 65 21.76 2.28 -36.78
N LEU A 66 21.06 1.15 -36.80
CA LEU A 66 21.65 -0.18 -36.74
C LEU A 66 22.49 -0.47 -38.00
N GLY A 67 22.01 -0.11 -39.19
CA GLY A 67 22.78 -0.23 -40.42
C GLY A 67 24.07 0.60 -40.40
N GLN A 68 23.99 1.84 -39.89
CA GLN A 68 25.16 2.70 -39.68
C GLN A 68 26.15 2.12 -38.65
N ALA A 69 25.64 1.39 -37.66
CA ALA A 69 26.44 0.68 -36.66
C ALA A 69 27.05 -0.65 -37.17
N GLY A 70 26.83 -1.00 -38.45
CA GLY A 70 27.43 -2.16 -39.10
C GLY A 70 26.62 -3.45 -39.01
N PHE A 71 25.35 -3.39 -38.60
CA PHE A 71 24.45 -4.54 -38.68
C PHE A 71 23.94 -4.77 -40.10
N GLU A 72 23.81 -6.03 -40.48
CA GLU A 72 22.89 -6.44 -41.54
C GLU A 72 21.47 -6.40 -40.95
N VAL A 73 20.64 -5.45 -41.41
CA VAL A 73 19.30 -5.26 -40.87
C VAL A 73 18.28 -6.00 -41.73
N VAL A 74 17.46 -6.84 -41.09
CA VAL A 74 16.36 -7.58 -41.70
C VAL A 74 15.06 -7.28 -40.97
N PRO A 75 13.89 -7.32 -41.63
CA PRO A 75 12.62 -7.22 -40.92
C PRO A 75 12.44 -8.43 -39.99
N LEU A 76 11.88 -8.21 -38.81
CA LEU A 76 11.45 -9.31 -37.93
C LEU A 76 10.25 -10.03 -38.57
N ASP A 77 10.37 -11.34 -38.78
CA ASP A 77 9.26 -12.17 -39.25
C ASP A 77 8.38 -12.56 -38.07
N LEU A 78 7.22 -11.90 -37.96
CA LEU A 78 6.27 -12.10 -36.87
C LEU A 78 5.53 -13.45 -36.94
N ALA A 79 5.62 -14.17 -38.07
CA ALA A 79 5.04 -15.51 -38.20
C ALA A 79 5.97 -16.61 -37.67
N LEU A 80 7.23 -16.28 -37.36
CA LEU A 80 8.26 -17.22 -36.94
C LEU A 80 8.69 -17.02 -35.48
N PRO A 81 9.10 -18.09 -34.79
CA PRO A 81 9.76 -17.97 -33.50
C PRO A 81 10.98 -17.04 -33.54
N ALA A 82 11.23 -16.33 -32.43
CA ALA A 82 12.36 -15.42 -32.32
C ALA A 82 13.72 -16.13 -32.51
N ASP A 83 13.81 -17.41 -32.15
CA ASP A 83 15.00 -18.26 -32.31
C ASP A 83 15.06 -19.02 -33.65
N GLU A 84 14.06 -18.87 -34.51
CA GLU A 84 13.94 -19.57 -35.81
C GLU A 84 13.75 -18.60 -36.99
N GLN A 85 14.26 -17.37 -36.84
CA GLN A 85 14.24 -16.40 -37.92
C GLN A 85 14.97 -16.95 -39.17
N PRO A 86 14.56 -16.55 -40.40
CA PRO A 86 15.02 -17.18 -41.64
C PRO A 86 16.54 -17.16 -41.83
N GLN A 87 17.21 -16.20 -41.17
CA GLN A 87 18.64 -16.11 -41.05
C GLN A 87 19.01 -15.96 -39.57
N PRO A 88 20.13 -16.55 -39.12
CA PRO A 88 20.61 -16.35 -37.75
C PRO A 88 20.78 -14.86 -37.47
N VAL A 89 20.12 -14.38 -36.42
CA VAL A 89 20.21 -13.00 -35.94
C VAL A 89 20.95 -12.96 -34.60
N ASP A 90 21.61 -11.84 -34.32
CA ASP A 90 22.32 -11.58 -33.07
C ASP A 90 21.54 -10.59 -32.18
N LEU A 91 20.72 -9.76 -32.80
CA LEU A 91 19.88 -8.75 -32.16
C LEU A 91 18.42 -8.87 -32.67
N ILE A 92 17.46 -8.88 -31.75
CA ILE A 92 16.07 -8.54 -32.04
C ILE A 92 15.81 -7.17 -31.43
N ALA A 93 15.38 -6.20 -32.22
CA ALA A 93 15.15 -4.84 -31.76
C ALA A 93 13.71 -4.38 -32.04
N PHE A 94 13.02 -4.01 -30.96
CA PHE A 94 11.72 -3.38 -30.99
C PHE A 94 11.90 -1.86 -30.89
N GLY A 95 11.43 -1.13 -31.90
CA GLY A 95 11.46 0.33 -31.96
C GLY A 95 10.64 0.99 -30.86
N THR A 96 10.87 2.28 -30.63
CA THR A 96 10.08 3.05 -29.67
C THR A 96 8.60 3.05 -30.10
N PHE A 97 7.71 2.73 -29.16
CA PHE A 97 6.26 2.62 -29.24
C PHE A 97 5.72 1.55 -30.17
N THR A 98 6.50 0.47 -30.42
CA THR A 98 6.00 -0.70 -31.13
C THR A 98 4.85 -1.41 -30.43
N ASN A 99 4.69 -1.25 -29.12
CA ASN A 99 3.58 -1.87 -28.39
C ASN A 99 2.22 -1.20 -28.59
N ASN A 100 2.16 -0.10 -29.35
CA ASN A 100 0.91 0.49 -29.80
C ASN A 100 0.25 -0.30 -30.96
N SER A 101 0.94 -1.30 -31.52
CA SER A 101 0.40 -2.17 -32.58
C SER A 101 -0.09 -3.51 -32.03
N GLY A 102 -1.21 -4.00 -32.58
CA GLY A 102 -1.71 -5.34 -32.27
C GLY A 102 -0.70 -6.44 -32.64
N GLU A 103 0.02 -6.27 -33.75
CA GLU A 103 1.02 -7.22 -34.23
C GLU A 103 2.17 -7.44 -33.22
N TYR A 104 2.66 -6.37 -32.58
CA TYR A 104 3.66 -6.51 -31.51
C TYR A 104 3.08 -7.25 -30.32
N LEU A 105 1.89 -6.85 -29.86
CA LEU A 105 1.26 -7.40 -28.67
C LEU A 105 0.98 -8.90 -28.83
N GLU A 106 0.48 -9.30 -30.00
CA GLU A 106 0.29 -10.71 -30.39
C GLU A 106 1.63 -11.45 -30.43
N TYR A 107 2.64 -10.87 -31.10
CA TYR A 107 3.95 -11.50 -31.22
C TYR A 107 4.61 -11.75 -29.86
N VAL A 108 4.70 -10.74 -28.98
CA VAL A 108 5.38 -10.92 -27.69
C VAL A 108 4.61 -11.82 -26.74
N ALA A 109 3.28 -11.93 -26.89
CA ALA A 109 2.47 -12.89 -26.16
C ALA A 109 2.73 -14.33 -26.62
N ASP A 110 2.68 -14.57 -27.93
CA ASP A 110 2.82 -15.90 -28.53
C ASP A 110 4.28 -16.41 -28.54
N GLN A 111 5.24 -15.49 -28.69
CA GLN A 111 6.66 -15.78 -28.87
C GLN A 111 7.50 -15.47 -27.62
N ALA A 112 6.87 -15.29 -26.46
CA ALA A 112 7.59 -15.05 -25.20
C ALA A 112 8.66 -16.12 -24.92
N ASP A 113 8.34 -17.39 -25.14
CA ASP A 113 9.28 -18.49 -24.91
C ASP A 113 10.39 -18.56 -25.96
N SER A 114 10.12 -18.23 -27.22
CA SER A 114 11.15 -18.20 -28.26
C SER A 114 12.09 -17.01 -28.09
N LEU A 115 11.59 -15.84 -27.65
CA LEU A 115 12.42 -14.71 -27.22
C LEU A 115 13.36 -15.10 -26.07
N ARG A 116 12.86 -15.84 -25.08
CA ARG A 116 13.68 -16.36 -23.98
C ARG A 116 14.73 -17.37 -24.46
N ARG A 117 14.40 -18.28 -25.38
CA ARG A 117 15.38 -19.22 -25.96
C ARG A 117 16.43 -18.51 -26.81
N PHE A 118 16.03 -17.54 -27.62
CA PHE A 118 16.93 -16.68 -28.39
C PHE A 118 17.95 -16.00 -27.48
N VAL A 119 17.50 -15.36 -26.40
CA VAL A 119 18.39 -14.74 -25.41
C VAL A 119 19.25 -15.80 -24.72
N ALA A 120 18.70 -16.95 -24.30
CA ALA A 120 19.50 -18.02 -23.72
C ALA A 120 20.65 -18.46 -24.64
N GLY A 121 20.42 -18.45 -25.95
CA GLY A 121 21.34 -18.79 -27.03
C GLY A 121 22.38 -17.72 -27.42
N ARG A 122 22.62 -16.70 -26.58
CA ARG A 122 23.52 -15.54 -26.82
C ARG A 122 22.92 -14.45 -27.71
N GLY A 123 21.60 -14.43 -27.90
CA GLY A 123 20.90 -13.33 -28.51
C GLY A 123 20.80 -12.10 -27.58
N VAL A 124 20.61 -10.93 -28.18
CA VAL A 124 20.26 -9.70 -27.47
C VAL A 124 18.88 -9.24 -27.91
N VAL A 125 17.97 -9.01 -26.97
CA VAL A 125 16.70 -8.31 -27.24
C VAL A 125 16.85 -6.88 -26.77
N LEU A 126 16.68 -5.92 -27.68
CA LEU A 126 16.56 -4.49 -27.36
C LEU A 126 15.09 -4.08 -27.45
N ASP A 127 14.54 -3.64 -26.33
CA ASP A 127 13.19 -3.10 -26.24
C ASP A 127 13.29 -1.62 -25.86
N LEU A 128 13.09 -0.76 -26.87
CA LEU A 128 13.11 0.69 -26.71
C LEU A 128 11.88 1.20 -25.94
N ALA A 129 11.68 2.52 -25.87
CA ALA A 129 10.60 3.09 -25.06
C ALA A 129 9.25 2.55 -25.53
N GLN A 130 8.44 2.00 -24.62
CA GLN A 130 7.11 1.45 -24.92
C GLN A 130 6.09 2.12 -24.01
N SER A 131 4.86 2.28 -24.48
CA SER A 131 3.78 2.95 -23.74
C SER A 131 3.31 2.08 -22.57
N ASP A 132 3.11 2.60 -21.36
CA ASP A 132 2.68 1.79 -20.22
C ASP A 132 1.23 1.27 -20.36
N GLN A 133 0.40 1.94 -21.17
CA GLN A 133 -1.02 1.64 -21.34
C GLN A 133 -1.26 0.32 -22.10
N TYR A 134 -0.26 -0.15 -22.87
CA TYR A 134 -0.32 -1.41 -23.62
C TYR A 134 0.65 -2.46 -23.06
N GLY A 135 0.68 -2.57 -21.73
CA GLY A 135 1.45 -3.58 -21.01
C GLY A 135 2.65 -2.99 -20.28
N ALA A 136 2.38 -2.38 -19.12
CA ALA A 136 3.43 -1.86 -18.24
C ALA A 136 4.49 -2.92 -17.85
N PRO A 137 4.13 -4.17 -17.48
CA PRO A 137 5.12 -5.23 -17.26
C PRO A 137 5.68 -5.77 -18.59
N VAL A 138 7.00 -5.94 -18.68
CA VAL A 138 7.65 -6.60 -19.84
C VAL A 138 7.37 -8.12 -19.79
N ALA A 139 6.31 -8.56 -20.44
CA ALA A 139 5.72 -9.90 -20.27
C ALA A 139 6.62 -11.07 -20.72
N TYR A 140 7.53 -10.86 -21.67
CA TYR A 140 8.41 -11.92 -22.20
C TYR A 140 9.69 -12.14 -21.36
N LEU A 141 9.92 -11.36 -20.30
CA LEU A 141 11.05 -11.62 -19.38
C LEU A 141 10.88 -12.97 -18.65
N PRO A 142 11.97 -13.70 -18.36
CA PRO A 142 11.90 -14.97 -17.65
C PRO A 142 11.52 -14.78 -16.18
N ALA A 143 10.99 -15.84 -15.55
CA ALA A 143 10.65 -15.82 -14.14
C ALA A 143 11.83 -15.39 -13.26
N GLY A 144 11.59 -14.43 -12.36
CA GLY A 144 12.61 -13.85 -11.48
C GLY A 144 13.37 -12.66 -12.07
N VAL A 145 13.12 -12.30 -13.34
CA VAL A 145 13.57 -11.06 -13.97
C VAL A 145 12.33 -10.23 -14.31
N SER A 146 12.31 -8.96 -13.93
CA SER A 146 11.18 -8.08 -14.24
C SER A 146 11.61 -6.66 -14.52
N ALA A 147 10.79 -5.97 -15.32
CA ALA A 147 10.79 -4.53 -15.51
C ALA A 147 9.31 -4.09 -15.69
N VAL A 148 8.92 -3.01 -15.03
CA VAL A 148 7.56 -2.44 -15.10
C VAL A 148 7.65 -0.96 -15.40
N ARG A 149 7.03 -0.56 -16.52
CA ARG A 149 6.95 0.82 -17.00
C ARG A 149 5.90 1.64 -16.25
N THR A 150 5.99 2.96 -16.38
CA THR A 150 5.05 3.94 -15.85
C THR A 150 5.02 5.17 -16.76
N ASP A 151 3.91 5.89 -16.75
CA ASP A 151 3.66 7.15 -17.49
C ASP A 151 4.66 8.30 -17.28
N ALA A 152 5.65 8.17 -16.38
CA ALA A 152 6.58 9.27 -16.09
C ALA A 152 7.61 9.48 -17.22
N ASP A 153 7.73 10.74 -17.67
CA ASP A 153 8.69 11.15 -18.69
C ASP A 153 9.80 12.07 -18.14
N TYR A 154 10.97 12.06 -18.79
CA TYR A 154 12.12 12.86 -18.36
C TYR A 154 12.94 13.44 -19.51
N ASP A 155 13.43 14.66 -19.30
CA ASP A 155 14.38 15.35 -20.20
C ASP A 155 15.86 15.06 -19.86
N THR A 156 16.10 14.28 -18.81
CA THR A 156 17.44 14.05 -18.27
C THR A 156 17.76 12.58 -18.18
N VAL A 157 19.01 12.24 -18.50
CA VAL A 157 19.57 10.91 -18.34
C VAL A 157 20.96 11.05 -17.74
N TYR A 158 21.28 10.24 -16.74
CA TYR A 158 22.55 10.21 -16.02
C TYR A 158 23.18 8.82 -16.17
N PRO A 159 24.51 8.73 -16.31
CA PRO A 159 25.19 7.44 -16.28
C PRO A 159 25.16 6.87 -14.86
N VAL A 160 24.79 5.59 -14.72
CA VAL A 160 24.82 4.86 -13.44
C VAL A 160 26.02 3.92 -13.39
N ASP A 161 26.17 3.08 -14.43
CA ASP A 161 27.36 2.25 -14.63
C ASP A 161 28.23 2.84 -15.75
N ALA A 162 29.04 3.85 -15.41
CA ALA A 162 29.88 4.56 -16.38
C ALA A 162 30.97 3.66 -17.03
N GLY A 163 31.25 2.49 -16.45
CA GLY A 163 32.20 1.52 -16.98
C GLY A 163 31.60 0.59 -18.03
N HIS A 164 30.27 0.47 -18.08
CA HIS A 164 29.57 -0.44 -18.97
C HIS A 164 29.79 -0.07 -20.45
N PRO A 165 29.99 -1.04 -21.38
CA PRO A 165 30.24 -0.74 -22.80
C PRO A 165 29.21 0.16 -23.50
N LEU A 166 27.94 0.09 -23.10
CA LEU A 166 26.86 0.95 -23.63
C LEU A 166 26.89 2.40 -23.11
N VAL A 167 27.59 2.64 -22.00
CA VAL A 167 27.66 3.95 -21.33
C VAL A 167 29.03 4.59 -21.54
N LYS A 168 30.09 3.79 -21.50
CA LYS A 168 31.46 4.20 -21.70
C LYS A 168 31.64 4.81 -23.09
N GLY A 169 32.17 6.03 -23.13
CA GLY A 169 32.44 6.75 -24.38
C GLY A 169 31.24 7.54 -24.92
N GLN A 170 30.07 7.43 -24.30
CA GLN A 170 28.97 8.34 -24.58
C GLN A 170 29.32 9.75 -24.11
N ARG A 171 28.82 10.76 -24.81
CA ARG A 171 29.08 12.16 -24.51
C ARG A 171 28.34 12.59 -23.25
N VAL A 172 29.08 13.12 -22.27
CA VAL A 172 28.52 13.61 -21.00
C VAL A 172 28.67 15.13 -20.92
N SER A 173 27.55 15.83 -20.72
CA SER A 173 27.50 17.29 -20.53
C SER A 173 26.81 17.61 -19.21
N ASN A 174 27.50 18.30 -18.30
CA ASN A 174 27.03 18.61 -16.95
C ASN A 174 26.49 17.37 -16.21
N GLY A 175 27.23 16.25 -16.29
CA GLY A 175 26.87 14.97 -15.66
C GLY A 175 25.72 14.22 -16.34
N ARG A 176 25.16 14.73 -17.44
CA ARG A 176 24.03 14.14 -18.17
C ARG A 176 24.44 13.62 -19.54
N LEU A 177 23.75 12.57 -19.99
CA LEU A 177 23.83 12.00 -21.33
C LEU A 177 22.76 12.66 -22.22
N PHE A 178 22.98 12.64 -23.54
CA PHE A 178 21.97 12.94 -24.56
C PHE A 178 21.30 14.33 -24.44
N THR A 179 22.04 15.33 -23.97
CA THR A 179 21.49 16.67 -23.64
C THR A 179 21.08 17.50 -24.85
N GLY A 180 21.44 17.08 -26.07
CA GLY A 180 21.21 17.82 -27.31
C GLY A 180 19.89 17.51 -28.02
N ARG A 181 18.99 16.73 -27.41
CA ARG A 181 17.70 16.33 -28.03
C ARG A 181 16.64 17.42 -27.91
N ASN A 182 15.68 17.40 -28.84
CA ASN A 182 14.47 18.21 -28.71
C ASN A 182 13.64 17.79 -27.49
N ALA A 183 12.81 18.70 -27.00
CA ALA A 183 11.87 18.41 -25.90
C ALA A 183 10.72 17.47 -26.30
N SER A 184 10.52 17.22 -27.60
CA SER A 184 9.52 16.27 -28.10
C SER A 184 10.06 15.52 -29.34
N PRO A 185 10.09 14.17 -29.33
CA PRO A 185 9.89 13.33 -28.15
C PRO A 185 11.01 13.56 -27.11
N ARG A 186 10.65 13.49 -25.82
CA ARG A 186 11.61 13.58 -24.70
C ARG A 186 12.64 12.46 -24.79
N VAL A 187 13.81 12.66 -24.17
CA VAL A 187 14.89 11.65 -24.20
C VAL A 187 14.49 10.33 -23.52
N SER A 188 13.72 10.41 -22.44
CA SER A 188 13.12 9.27 -21.74
C SER A 188 11.60 9.42 -21.73
N TYR A 189 10.90 8.39 -22.18
CA TYR A 189 9.45 8.34 -22.27
C TYR A 189 8.94 7.06 -21.61
N GLU A 190 7.85 7.13 -20.84
CA GLU A 190 7.19 5.95 -20.24
C GLU A 190 8.19 5.10 -19.42
N THR A 191 8.83 5.77 -18.46
CA THR A 191 10.03 5.28 -17.77
C THR A 191 9.80 3.98 -16.98
N VAL A 192 10.86 3.24 -16.67
CA VAL A 192 10.75 2.04 -15.82
C VAL A 192 10.76 2.42 -14.34
N GLN A 193 9.79 1.95 -13.56
CA GLN A 193 9.66 2.26 -12.13
C GLN A 193 10.05 1.09 -11.23
N GLN A 194 9.81 -0.15 -11.66
CA GLN A 194 10.14 -1.36 -10.89
C GLN A 194 10.97 -2.31 -11.72
N TRP A 195 11.92 -3.00 -11.08
CA TRP A 195 12.69 -4.06 -11.71
C TRP A 195 13.14 -5.10 -10.70
N SER A 196 13.49 -6.29 -11.19
CA SER A 196 14.15 -7.32 -10.39
C SER A 196 15.18 -8.08 -11.22
N SER A 197 16.31 -8.42 -10.59
CA SER A 197 17.41 -9.16 -11.23
C SER A 197 17.98 -8.51 -12.50
N MET A 198 17.89 -7.18 -12.62
CA MET A 198 18.46 -6.39 -13.72
C MET A 198 19.44 -5.35 -13.16
N ARG A 199 20.44 -4.99 -13.97
CA ARG A 199 21.39 -3.91 -13.70
C ARG A 199 20.88 -2.61 -14.30
N VAL A 200 20.96 -1.51 -13.56
CA VAL A 200 20.69 -0.15 -14.05
C VAL A 200 21.97 0.41 -14.68
N LEU A 201 21.92 0.72 -15.98
CA LEU A 201 23.05 1.31 -16.71
C LEU A 201 22.96 2.83 -16.78
N MET A 202 21.75 3.35 -16.97
CA MET A 202 21.43 4.78 -17.03
C MET A 202 20.13 5.05 -16.25
N ALA A 203 19.98 6.25 -15.71
CA ALA A 203 18.80 6.65 -14.94
C ALA A 203 18.35 8.07 -15.27
N CYS A 204 17.08 8.38 -15.05
CA CYS A 204 16.51 9.69 -15.35
C CYS A 204 16.89 10.77 -14.34
N ALA A 205 17.36 10.39 -13.14
CA ALA A 205 17.88 11.30 -12.13
C ALA A 205 19.25 10.85 -11.59
N ALA A 206 19.99 11.80 -11.01
CA ALA A 206 21.32 11.57 -10.46
C ALA A 206 21.36 10.59 -9.27
N SER A 207 20.21 10.29 -8.66
CA SER A 207 20.05 9.26 -7.63
C SER A 207 20.22 7.83 -8.17
N GLY A 208 20.22 7.64 -9.49
CA GLY A 208 20.17 6.32 -10.11
C GLY A 208 18.75 5.76 -10.29
N PHE A 209 17.72 6.58 -10.05
CA PHE A 209 16.30 6.20 -10.14
C PHE A 209 15.41 7.37 -10.62
N PRO A 210 14.39 7.14 -11.47
CA PRO A 210 14.04 5.87 -12.07
C PRO A 210 15.01 5.44 -13.20
N PRO A 211 15.17 4.13 -13.49
CA PRO A 211 16.02 3.66 -14.58
C PRO A 211 15.58 4.13 -15.97
N ALA A 212 16.56 4.52 -16.78
CA ALA A 212 16.38 4.84 -18.20
C ALA A 212 16.81 3.66 -19.11
N LEU A 213 17.82 2.88 -18.70
CA LEU A 213 18.30 1.70 -19.41
C LEU A 213 18.65 0.60 -18.42
N LEU A 214 17.99 -0.55 -18.57
CA LEU A 214 18.19 -1.77 -17.79
C LEU A 214 18.85 -2.86 -18.64
N GLU A 215 19.71 -3.65 -18.00
CA GLU A 215 20.35 -4.84 -18.55
C GLU A 215 19.96 -6.07 -17.70
N GLY A 216 19.31 -7.04 -18.32
CA GLY A 216 18.97 -8.33 -17.73
C GLY A 216 19.73 -9.47 -18.41
N GLN A 217 20.02 -10.54 -17.68
CA GLN A 217 20.67 -11.73 -18.23
C GLN A 217 19.74 -12.95 -18.15
N PHE A 218 19.69 -13.71 -19.23
CA PHE A 218 19.08 -15.04 -19.25
C PHE A 218 19.93 -15.97 -20.11
N GLY A 219 20.37 -17.09 -19.52
CA GLY A 219 21.42 -17.91 -20.11
C GLY A 219 22.67 -17.08 -20.44
N ALA A 220 23.11 -17.12 -21.69
CA ALA A 220 24.30 -16.42 -22.14
C ALA A 220 24.03 -15.05 -22.80
N GLY A 221 22.77 -14.73 -23.12
CA GLY A 221 22.38 -13.48 -23.79
C GLY A 221 21.89 -12.37 -22.87
N ARG A 222 21.28 -11.34 -23.45
CA ARG A 222 20.86 -10.12 -22.75
C ARG A 222 19.48 -9.63 -23.16
N PHE A 223 18.75 -9.11 -22.17
CA PHE A 223 17.61 -8.23 -22.37
C PHE A 223 18.05 -6.80 -22.07
N LEU A 224 17.81 -5.88 -23.00
CA LEU A 224 17.98 -4.44 -22.80
C LEU A 224 16.61 -3.79 -22.86
N VAL A 225 16.13 -3.30 -21.72
CA VAL A 225 14.83 -2.60 -21.62
C VAL A 225 15.11 -1.15 -21.32
N THR A 226 14.59 -0.24 -22.13
CA THR A 226 14.94 1.18 -22.04
C THR A 226 13.75 2.07 -22.29
N SER A 227 13.71 3.22 -21.62
CA SER A 227 12.74 4.30 -21.88
C SER A 227 13.29 5.32 -22.87
N LEU A 228 14.49 5.09 -23.40
CA LEU A 228 15.17 6.03 -24.28
C LEU A 228 14.59 6.03 -25.70
N THR A 229 14.33 7.22 -26.25
CA THR A 229 13.74 7.42 -27.60
C THR A 229 14.80 7.63 -28.70
N LEU A 230 15.98 7.02 -28.55
CA LEU A 230 17.16 7.33 -29.38
C LEU A 230 17.00 6.97 -30.86
N ASP A 231 16.06 6.09 -31.19
CA ASP A 231 15.73 5.68 -32.56
C ASP A 231 14.92 6.73 -33.34
N LYS A 232 14.24 7.67 -32.67
CA LYS A 232 13.34 8.65 -33.30
C LYS A 232 14.10 9.85 -33.88
N ILE A 233 14.75 9.68 -35.03
CA ILE A 233 15.61 10.70 -35.66
C ILE A 233 15.10 11.25 -36.98
N ARG A 234 14.20 10.56 -37.69
CA ARG A 234 13.60 11.01 -38.96
C ARG A 234 12.10 10.84 -38.98
N ASN A 235 11.36 11.69 -39.69
CA ASN A 235 9.95 11.46 -39.94
C ASN A 235 9.70 10.49 -41.11
N GLY A 236 8.43 10.14 -41.38
CA GLY A 236 8.04 9.28 -42.51
C GLY A 236 8.45 9.78 -43.90
N ALA A 237 8.85 11.06 -44.04
CA ALA A 237 9.40 11.63 -45.27
C ALA A 237 10.94 11.56 -45.36
N GLY A 238 11.60 10.95 -44.38
CA GLY A 238 13.06 10.83 -44.30
C GLY A 238 13.79 12.10 -43.84
N VAL A 239 13.05 13.13 -43.40
CA VAL A 239 13.62 14.39 -42.91
C VAL A 239 14.10 14.20 -41.48
N VAL A 240 15.33 14.63 -41.18
CA VAL A 240 15.87 14.62 -39.80
C VAL A 240 15.03 15.55 -38.92
N VAL A 241 14.50 15.02 -37.82
CA VAL A 241 13.64 15.76 -36.87
C VAL A 241 14.34 16.09 -35.56
N GLN A 242 15.57 15.62 -35.36
CA GLN A 242 16.39 15.90 -34.18
C GLN A 242 17.58 16.80 -34.51
N PRO A 243 18.12 17.58 -33.55
CA PRO A 243 19.34 18.35 -33.74
C PRO A 243 20.54 17.45 -34.13
N ALA A 244 21.49 18.00 -34.89
CA ALA A 244 22.66 17.23 -35.36
C ALA A 244 23.44 16.56 -34.21
N GLU A 245 23.53 17.23 -33.06
CA GLU A 245 24.13 16.71 -31.84
C GLU A 245 23.38 15.47 -31.31
N ALA A 246 22.05 15.49 -31.30
CA ALA A 246 21.23 14.35 -30.91
C ALA A 246 21.35 13.17 -31.87
N VAL A 247 21.45 13.43 -33.18
CA VAL A 247 21.67 12.38 -34.19
C VAL A 247 23.04 11.73 -33.99
N ALA A 248 24.08 12.53 -33.70
CA ALA A 248 25.42 12.02 -33.40
C ALA A 248 25.45 11.18 -32.11
N ASP A 249 24.74 11.61 -31.07
CA ASP A 249 24.58 10.84 -29.83
C ASP A 249 23.86 9.50 -30.09
N SER A 250 22.77 9.50 -30.87
CA SER A 250 22.07 8.28 -31.28
C SER A 250 23.01 7.32 -32.03
N ALA A 251 23.75 7.82 -33.02
CA ALA A 251 24.71 7.00 -33.78
C ALA A 251 25.81 6.41 -32.87
N ALA A 252 26.32 7.19 -31.91
CA ALA A 252 27.31 6.71 -30.94
C ALA A 252 26.74 5.62 -30.01
N PHE A 253 25.48 5.73 -29.59
CA PHE A 253 24.81 4.69 -28.80
C PHE A 253 24.69 3.37 -29.59
N PHE A 254 24.18 3.41 -30.83
CA PHE A 254 24.00 2.20 -31.63
C PHE A 254 25.33 1.58 -32.08
N ALA A 255 26.39 2.37 -32.28
CA ALA A 255 27.74 1.86 -32.47
C ALA A 255 28.26 1.11 -31.23
N ALA A 256 28.02 1.65 -30.03
CA ALA A 256 28.34 0.95 -28.78
C ALA A 256 27.51 -0.33 -28.61
N LEU A 257 26.23 -0.30 -29.01
CA LEU A 257 25.36 -1.49 -29.03
C LEU A 257 25.92 -2.58 -29.94
N SER A 258 26.40 -2.25 -31.15
CA SER A 258 27.04 -3.20 -32.06
C SER A 258 28.23 -3.92 -31.40
N GLY A 259 29.15 -3.17 -30.79
CA GLY A 259 30.27 -3.74 -30.05
C GLY A 259 29.82 -4.60 -28.85
N TYR A 260 28.75 -4.19 -28.18
CA TYR A 260 28.19 -4.94 -27.06
C TYR A 260 27.55 -6.26 -27.51
N VAL A 261 26.74 -6.28 -28.57
CA VAL A 261 26.15 -7.50 -29.15
C VAL A 261 27.25 -8.46 -29.60
N ALA A 262 28.34 -7.98 -30.23
CA ALA A 262 29.50 -8.81 -30.55
C ALA A 262 30.12 -9.48 -29.31
N SER A 263 30.17 -8.76 -28.18
CA SER A 263 30.68 -9.31 -26.92
C SER A 263 29.74 -10.40 -26.35
N VAL A 264 28.43 -10.24 -26.49
CA VAL A 264 27.44 -11.26 -26.06
C VAL A 264 27.55 -12.51 -26.94
N ARG A 265 27.59 -12.33 -28.27
CA ARG A 265 27.79 -13.41 -29.25
C ARG A 265 29.06 -14.22 -28.96
N SER A 266 30.18 -13.53 -28.71
CA SER A 266 31.45 -14.18 -28.35
C SER A 266 31.48 -14.73 -26.93
N GLY A 267 30.55 -14.35 -26.05
CA GLY A 267 30.49 -14.77 -24.65
C GLY A 267 31.52 -14.07 -23.77
N THR A 268 31.99 -12.90 -24.21
CA THR A 268 32.94 -12.03 -23.50
C THR A 268 32.24 -10.86 -22.81
N ALA A 269 30.93 -10.71 -22.99
CA ALA A 269 30.13 -9.71 -22.30
C ALA A 269 30.27 -9.84 -20.77
N PRO A 270 30.41 -8.72 -20.03
CA PRO A 270 30.50 -8.74 -18.57
C PRO A 270 29.31 -9.45 -17.93
N ALA A 271 29.54 -10.11 -16.79
CA ALA A 271 28.45 -10.66 -15.99
C ALA A 271 27.49 -9.54 -15.54
N VAL A 272 26.18 -9.83 -15.52
CA VAL A 272 25.19 -8.88 -15.02
C VAL A 272 25.15 -8.96 -13.50
N VAL A 273 25.45 -7.83 -12.85
CA VAL A 273 25.33 -7.65 -11.41
C VAL A 273 24.10 -6.77 -11.19
N PRO A 274 22.98 -7.35 -10.71
CA PRO A 274 21.74 -6.60 -10.52
C PRO A 274 21.94 -5.40 -9.60
N THR A 275 21.31 -4.27 -9.95
CA THR A 275 21.24 -3.09 -9.10
C THR A 275 20.01 -3.25 -8.20
N PRO A 276 20.14 -3.30 -6.86
CA PRO A 276 18.98 -3.35 -5.98
C PRO A 276 18.08 -2.13 -6.18
N MET A 277 16.77 -2.30 -6.01
CA MET A 277 15.88 -1.14 -5.92
C MET A 277 16.23 -0.29 -4.70
N PRO A 278 16.17 1.05 -4.80
CA PRO A 278 16.37 1.91 -3.65
C PRO A 278 15.32 1.58 -2.57
N PRO A 279 15.69 1.57 -1.28
CA PRO A 279 14.74 1.32 -0.22
C PRO A 279 13.68 2.43 -0.18
N GLU A 280 12.43 2.04 -0.07
CA GLU A 280 11.33 2.95 0.18
C GLU A 280 11.16 3.19 1.70
N ARG A 281 10.52 4.29 2.07
CA ARG A 281 10.17 4.56 3.47
C ARG A 281 9.28 3.41 4.00
N PRO A 282 9.67 2.73 5.10
CA PRO A 282 8.82 1.73 5.72
C PRO A 282 7.50 2.34 6.23
N VAL A 283 6.43 1.55 6.19
CA VAL A 283 5.10 1.92 6.71
C VAL A 283 4.69 0.91 7.78
N GLY A 284 4.24 1.40 8.93
CA GLY A 284 4.00 0.59 10.13
C GLY A 284 5.24 0.50 11.04
N PRO A 285 5.32 -0.52 11.92
CA PRO A 285 4.41 -1.65 12.00
C PRO A 285 3.05 -1.24 12.57
N MET A 286 2.00 -1.95 12.17
CA MET A 286 0.64 -1.78 12.68
C MET A 286 0.20 -3.04 13.42
N VAL A 287 -0.30 -2.87 14.63
CA VAL A 287 -1.04 -3.89 15.36
C VAL A 287 -2.47 -3.85 14.86
N GLY A 288 -2.87 -4.88 14.12
CA GLY A 288 -4.24 -5.03 13.63
C GLY A 288 -5.11 -5.79 14.62
N HIS A 289 -5.99 -6.64 14.06
CA HIS A 289 -6.90 -7.45 14.83
C HIS A 289 -6.17 -8.23 15.93
N THR A 290 -6.57 -7.95 17.16
CA THR A 290 -6.03 -8.54 18.38
C THR A 290 -7.20 -9.03 19.23
N GLU A 291 -7.25 -10.33 19.44
CA GLU A 291 -8.23 -11.02 20.28
C GLU A 291 -7.54 -11.64 21.50
N SER A 292 -8.24 -12.52 22.23
CA SER A 292 -7.71 -13.14 23.45
C SER A 292 -6.56 -14.11 23.22
N GLY A 293 -6.55 -14.81 22.07
CA GLY A 293 -5.57 -15.86 21.76
C GLY A 293 -4.67 -15.59 20.55
N SER A 294 -4.88 -14.48 19.86
CA SER A 294 -4.22 -14.20 18.58
C SER A 294 -4.09 -12.69 18.31
N ALA A 295 -3.14 -12.33 17.46
CA ALA A 295 -2.94 -10.96 16.99
C ALA A 295 -2.42 -10.95 15.55
N ARG A 296 -2.73 -9.90 14.79
CA ARG A 296 -2.16 -9.61 13.47
C ARG A 296 -1.19 -8.44 13.58
N VAL A 297 0.02 -8.63 13.08
CA VAL A 297 1.02 -7.55 12.90
C VAL A 297 1.20 -7.31 11.41
N TRP A 298 1.05 -6.07 10.97
CA TRP A 298 1.17 -5.65 9.58
C TRP A 298 2.36 -4.70 9.39
N ALA A 299 2.98 -4.72 8.21
CA ALA A 299 3.96 -3.70 7.81
C ALA A 299 4.12 -3.66 6.29
N ARG A 300 4.62 -2.53 5.78
CA ARG A 300 5.30 -2.42 4.49
C ARG A 300 6.77 -2.10 4.73
N PRO A 301 7.69 -3.07 4.67
CA PRO A 301 9.06 -2.83 5.15
C PRO A 301 9.95 -1.95 4.25
N GLY A 302 9.58 -1.76 2.98
CA GLY A 302 10.28 -0.86 2.06
C GLY A 302 11.63 -1.36 1.53
N LEU A 303 12.05 -2.59 1.84
CA LEU A 303 13.23 -3.20 1.22
C LEU A 303 12.91 -3.81 -0.15
N ASP A 304 13.95 -3.95 -0.99
CA ASP A 304 13.86 -4.63 -2.28
C ASP A 304 13.26 -6.05 -2.10
N PRO A 305 12.05 -6.31 -2.62
CA PRO A 305 11.36 -7.58 -2.45
C PRO A 305 12.07 -8.74 -3.16
N SER A 306 12.88 -8.49 -4.18
CA SER A 306 13.66 -9.54 -4.86
C SER A 306 14.77 -10.09 -3.97
N LEU A 307 15.27 -9.28 -3.04
CA LEU A 307 16.32 -9.64 -2.08
C LEU A 307 15.75 -10.06 -0.72
N HIS A 308 14.62 -9.48 -0.32
CA HIS A 308 14.03 -9.60 1.01
C HIS A 308 12.54 -9.97 0.97
N ALA A 309 12.16 -10.99 0.20
CA ALA A 309 10.78 -11.46 0.09
C ALA A 309 10.19 -12.06 1.38
N ARG A 310 11.04 -12.58 2.28
CA ARG A 310 10.62 -13.29 3.50
C ARG A 310 10.99 -12.51 4.76
N TRP A 311 10.06 -12.48 5.72
CA TRP A 311 10.15 -11.67 6.93
C TRP A 311 9.81 -12.49 8.17
N ASN A 312 10.57 -12.28 9.24
CA ASN A 312 10.31 -12.84 10.56
C ASN A 312 9.59 -11.81 11.42
N CYS A 313 8.50 -12.23 12.07
CA CYS A 313 7.93 -11.54 13.23
C CYS A 313 8.26 -12.35 14.47
N ALA A 314 9.25 -11.88 15.23
CA ALA A 314 9.58 -12.41 16.54
C ALA A 314 8.70 -11.72 17.60
N TYR A 315 8.10 -12.47 18.51
CA TYR A 315 7.30 -11.93 19.61
C TYR A 315 7.52 -12.67 20.94
N ARG A 316 7.30 -11.99 22.06
CA ARG A 316 7.30 -12.55 23.42
C ARG A 316 6.41 -11.74 24.37
N LYS A 317 6.09 -12.29 25.53
CA LYS A 317 5.40 -11.54 26.59
C LYS A 317 6.28 -10.39 27.06
N ALA A 318 5.68 -9.22 27.29
CA ALA A 318 6.40 -8.05 27.78
C ALA A 318 6.67 -8.16 29.30
N GLY A 319 7.86 -7.76 29.75
CA GLY A 319 8.23 -7.70 31.17
C GLY A 319 9.69 -8.05 31.46
N ARG A 320 10.31 -7.33 32.40
CA ARG A 320 11.75 -7.42 32.74
C ARG A 320 12.24 -8.76 33.31
N HIS A 321 11.33 -9.68 33.65
CA HIS A 321 11.65 -10.97 34.28
C HIS A 321 11.25 -12.19 33.45
N ASP A 322 10.65 -12.01 32.27
CA ASP A 322 10.30 -13.15 31.42
C ASP A 322 11.45 -13.46 30.45
N ASN A 323 12.41 -14.28 30.89
CA ASN A 323 13.51 -14.81 30.07
C ASN A 323 13.06 -15.84 29.02
N ARG A 324 11.76 -15.91 28.68
CA ARG A 324 11.25 -16.81 27.66
C ARG A 324 11.82 -16.44 26.29
N ALA A 325 12.17 -17.48 25.54
CA ALA A 325 12.64 -17.35 24.17
C ALA A 325 11.58 -16.66 23.30
N TRP A 326 12.05 -15.83 22.37
CA TRP A 326 11.22 -15.27 21.30
C TRP A 326 10.58 -16.40 20.50
N ARG A 327 9.27 -16.30 20.27
CA ARG A 327 8.58 -17.12 19.27
C ARG A 327 8.65 -16.37 17.94
N THR A 328 8.80 -17.08 16.83
CA THR A 328 8.92 -16.47 15.51
C THR A 328 7.93 -17.07 14.54
N VAL A 329 7.24 -16.21 13.80
CA VAL A 329 6.49 -16.60 12.59
C VAL A 329 7.16 -15.97 11.38
N THR A 330 7.25 -16.73 10.29
CA THR A 330 7.77 -16.22 9.01
C THR A 330 6.61 -15.97 8.06
N THR A 331 6.63 -14.83 7.39
CA THR A 331 5.67 -14.41 6.36
C THR A 331 6.41 -13.93 5.12
N ARG A 332 5.68 -13.54 4.09
CA ARG A 332 6.23 -13.02 2.83
C ARG A 332 5.53 -11.75 2.36
N ILE A 333 6.25 -10.96 1.59
CA ILE A 333 5.74 -9.81 0.84
C ILE A 333 5.62 -10.18 -0.64
N GLU A 334 4.63 -9.64 -1.34
CA GLU A 334 4.34 -9.99 -2.74
C GLU A 334 3.93 -8.73 -3.53
N PRO A 335 4.15 -8.67 -4.85
CA PRO A 335 3.73 -7.52 -5.66
C PRO A 335 2.23 -7.23 -5.56
N ASP A 336 1.39 -8.27 -5.58
CA ASP A 336 -0.07 -8.13 -5.60
C ASP A 336 -0.61 -7.40 -4.37
N ASN A 337 0.08 -7.52 -3.23
CA ASN A 337 -0.27 -6.85 -1.98
C ASN A 337 0.53 -5.57 -1.70
N ASP A 338 1.19 -4.99 -2.71
CA ASP A 338 2.05 -3.82 -2.59
C ASP A 338 3.21 -4.02 -1.60
N HIS A 339 3.76 -5.23 -1.58
CA HIS A 339 4.87 -5.63 -0.72
C HIS A 339 4.59 -5.43 0.79
N THR A 340 3.34 -5.60 1.18
CA THR A 340 2.90 -5.54 2.57
C THR A 340 2.82 -6.94 3.17
N LEU A 341 3.09 -7.09 4.46
CA LEU A 341 2.99 -8.36 5.18
C LEU A 341 1.87 -8.32 6.23
N ILE A 342 1.32 -9.50 6.53
CA ILE A 342 0.61 -9.77 7.78
C ILE A 342 1.27 -10.99 8.43
N ALA A 343 1.71 -10.83 9.67
CA ALA A 343 2.15 -11.90 10.55
C ALA A 343 1.02 -12.25 11.53
N GLN A 344 0.49 -13.47 11.41
CA GLN A 344 -0.55 -13.98 12.30
C GLN A 344 0.10 -14.67 13.51
N LEU A 345 -0.03 -14.05 14.68
CA LEU A 345 0.43 -14.58 15.95
C LEU A 345 -0.70 -15.39 16.59
N ARG A 346 -0.41 -16.60 17.09
CA ARG A 346 -1.40 -17.51 17.68
C ARG A 346 -0.90 -18.13 18.98
N GLY A 347 -1.84 -18.64 19.77
CA GLY A 347 -1.56 -19.27 21.07
C GLY A 347 -1.00 -18.25 22.06
N LEU A 348 -1.57 -17.05 22.04
CA LEU A 348 -1.30 -16.00 23.01
C LEU A 348 -2.19 -16.24 24.25
N ALA A 349 -1.71 -15.81 25.41
CA ALA A 349 -2.54 -15.73 26.62
C ALA A 349 -3.42 -14.47 26.57
N PRO A 350 -4.68 -14.52 27.04
CA PRO A 350 -5.56 -13.37 27.15
C PRO A 350 -5.01 -12.32 28.11
N ASP A 351 -5.47 -11.08 27.95
CA ASP A 351 -5.13 -9.95 28.85
C ASP A 351 -3.63 -9.85 29.17
N THR A 352 -2.78 -10.04 28.16
CA THR A 352 -1.33 -10.12 28.32
C THR A 352 -0.65 -9.18 27.35
N ALA A 353 0.29 -8.38 27.86
CA ALA A 353 1.15 -7.54 27.04
C ALA A 353 2.23 -8.36 26.32
N TYR A 354 2.46 -8.05 25.06
CA TYR A 354 3.51 -8.62 24.20
C TYR A 354 4.32 -7.51 23.54
N GLU A 355 5.57 -7.82 23.22
CA GLU A 355 6.41 -7.04 22.32
C GLU A 355 6.79 -7.88 21.10
N PHE A 356 7.01 -7.21 19.97
CA PHE A 356 7.38 -7.85 18.71
C PHE A 356 8.44 -7.06 17.94
N VAL A 357 9.17 -7.76 17.07
CA VAL A 357 10.17 -7.21 16.16
C VAL A 357 10.04 -7.88 14.79
N LEU A 358 10.00 -7.07 13.73
CA LEU A 358 10.02 -7.50 12.34
C LEU A 358 11.43 -7.31 11.75
N THR A 359 11.94 -8.38 11.12
CA THR A 359 13.25 -8.41 10.45
C THR A 359 13.17 -9.19 9.14
N PRO A 360 13.96 -8.83 8.11
CA PRO A 360 14.07 -9.67 6.93
C PRO A 360 14.78 -10.97 7.30
N VAL A 361 14.39 -12.11 6.71
CA VAL A 361 15.04 -13.42 6.96
C VAL A 361 16.50 -13.39 6.51
N LYS A 362 16.77 -12.72 5.38
CA LYS A 362 18.11 -12.39 4.92
C LYS A 362 18.46 -11.00 5.40
N GLU A 363 19.52 -10.87 6.18
CA GLU A 363 19.96 -9.59 6.74
C GLU A 363 20.16 -8.54 5.62
N ALA A 364 19.72 -7.32 5.93
CA ALA A 364 19.86 -6.15 5.07
C ALA A 364 20.73 -5.11 5.79
N ALA A 365 21.87 -4.76 5.21
CA ALA A 365 22.78 -3.79 5.81
C ALA A 365 22.08 -2.43 5.97
N GLY A 366 22.18 -1.85 7.17
CA GLY A 366 21.58 -0.54 7.49
C GLY A 366 20.06 -0.55 7.73
N PHE A 367 19.39 -1.70 7.61
CA PHE A 367 17.97 -1.79 7.95
C PHE A 367 17.76 -1.74 9.46
N THR A 368 16.82 -0.90 9.91
CA THR A 368 16.42 -0.84 11.32
C THR A 368 15.21 -1.74 11.55
N PRO A 369 15.28 -2.75 12.44
CA PRO A 369 14.14 -3.60 12.76
C PRO A 369 12.92 -2.81 13.19
N MET A 370 11.76 -3.16 12.64
CA MET A 370 10.49 -2.51 12.96
C MET A 370 9.89 -3.18 14.19
N SER A 371 9.68 -2.45 15.28
CA SER A 371 9.28 -3.02 16.57
C SER A 371 8.02 -2.37 17.09
N GLY A 372 7.30 -3.07 17.97
CA GLY A 372 6.09 -2.57 18.60
C GLY A 372 5.65 -3.45 19.76
N SER A 373 4.47 -3.16 20.29
CA SER A 373 3.87 -3.89 21.39
C SER A 373 2.36 -3.99 21.25
N PHE A 374 1.71 -4.87 21.99
CA PHE A 374 0.25 -4.91 22.06
C PHE A 374 -0.20 -5.64 23.30
N THR A 375 -1.46 -5.44 23.69
CA THR A 375 -2.11 -6.24 24.74
C THR A 375 -3.25 -7.02 24.12
N THR A 376 -3.24 -8.34 24.30
CA THR A 376 -4.35 -9.21 23.87
C THR A 376 -5.63 -8.85 24.60
N SER A 377 -6.77 -9.03 23.95
CA SER A 377 -8.06 -8.77 24.59
C SER A 377 -8.25 -9.63 25.86
N PRO A 378 -8.99 -9.13 26.88
CA PRO A 378 -9.50 -9.97 27.94
C PRO A 378 -10.33 -11.14 27.40
N ALA A 379 -10.37 -12.24 28.14
CA ALA A 379 -11.21 -13.37 27.76
C ALA A 379 -12.70 -12.94 27.78
N PRO A 380 -13.52 -13.32 26.77
CA PRO A 380 -14.92 -12.90 26.66
C PRO A 380 -15.80 -13.16 27.89
N ASP A 381 -15.46 -14.15 28.70
CA ASP A 381 -16.18 -14.60 29.89
C ASP A 381 -15.68 -13.97 31.21
N LYS A 382 -14.68 -13.08 31.15
CA LYS A 382 -14.10 -12.42 32.32
C LYS A 382 -14.61 -10.99 32.46
N PRO A 383 -15.05 -10.58 33.67
CA PRO A 383 -15.26 -9.16 33.97
C PRO A 383 -14.01 -8.35 33.65
N SER A 384 -14.18 -7.26 32.91
CA SER A 384 -13.06 -6.42 32.47
C SER A 384 -13.52 -5.00 32.16
N VAL A 385 -12.56 -4.09 32.11
CA VAL A 385 -12.74 -2.73 31.59
C VAL A 385 -12.01 -2.63 30.26
N VAL A 386 -12.70 -2.20 29.21
CA VAL A 386 -12.12 -1.92 27.89
C VAL A 386 -12.36 -0.46 27.55
N THR A 387 -11.30 0.24 27.14
CA THR A 387 -11.35 1.66 26.72
C THR A 387 -10.98 1.75 25.24
N MET A 388 -11.97 1.93 24.37
CA MET A 388 -11.80 1.97 22.92
C MET A 388 -11.98 3.39 22.39
N GLY A 389 -11.03 3.88 21.61
CA GLY A 389 -11.17 5.11 20.84
C GLY A 389 -11.86 4.84 19.48
N MET A 390 -12.64 5.79 18.98
CA MET A 390 -13.22 5.74 17.64
C MET A 390 -13.20 7.12 16.98
N GLY A 391 -13.15 7.17 15.65
CA GLY A 391 -13.32 8.41 14.89
C GLY A 391 -13.31 8.20 13.37
N SER A 392 -13.85 9.18 12.65
CA SER A 392 -13.83 9.25 11.18
C SER A 392 -13.23 10.57 10.69
N CYS A 393 -13.06 10.71 9.37
CA CYS A 393 -12.68 11.97 8.73
C CYS A 393 -11.31 12.46 9.20
N GLY A 394 -10.29 11.60 9.09
CA GLY A 394 -8.92 11.88 9.50
C GLY A 394 -8.06 12.29 8.30
N PRO A 395 -7.68 13.57 8.15
CA PRO A 395 -6.88 14.01 7.02
C PRO A 395 -5.46 13.44 7.06
N SER A 396 -4.78 13.50 5.91
CA SER A 396 -3.37 13.09 5.80
C SER A 396 -2.39 14.15 6.33
N VAL A 397 -2.71 14.78 7.46
CA VAL A 397 -1.95 15.88 8.08
C VAL A 397 -1.66 15.53 9.55
N PRO A 398 -0.39 15.61 10.00
CA PRO A 398 -0.02 15.35 11.40
C PRO A 398 -0.84 16.20 12.37
N ASP A 399 -1.38 15.56 13.40
CA ASP A 399 -2.16 16.25 14.43
C ASP A 399 -2.03 15.59 15.82
N HIS A 400 -2.13 16.41 16.86
CA HIS A 400 -2.01 15.97 18.25
C HIS A 400 -3.20 15.12 18.73
N VAL A 401 -4.36 15.16 18.06
CA VAL A 401 -5.53 14.34 18.41
C VAL A 401 -5.20 12.84 18.52
N TRP A 402 -4.34 12.33 17.64
CA TRP A 402 -3.86 10.94 17.66
C TRP A 402 -3.01 10.64 18.90
N THR A 403 -2.23 11.61 19.38
CA THR A 403 -1.51 11.50 20.65
C THR A 403 -2.48 11.56 21.82
N LYS A 404 -3.47 12.46 21.76
CA LYS A 404 -4.51 12.61 22.79
C LYS A 404 -5.29 11.32 23.03
N ILE A 405 -5.62 10.58 21.97
CA ILE A 405 -6.26 9.25 22.05
C ILE A 405 -5.48 8.31 22.98
N MET A 406 -4.15 8.25 22.82
CA MET A 406 -3.29 7.42 23.68
C MET A 406 -3.19 7.96 25.11
N GLU A 407 -3.08 9.29 25.28
CA GLU A 407 -3.02 9.94 26.60
C GLU A 407 -4.30 9.77 27.40
N GLU A 408 -5.46 9.69 26.74
CA GLU A 408 -6.76 9.39 27.35
C GLU A 408 -6.93 7.90 27.71
N GLY A 409 -5.89 7.09 27.53
CA GLY A 409 -5.86 5.69 27.96
C GLY A 409 -6.65 4.75 27.06
N CYS A 410 -6.91 5.13 25.80
CA CYS A 410 -7.48 4.20 24.83
C CYS A 410 -6.51 3.03 24.62
N ASP A 411 -7.03 1.81 24.67
CA ASP A 411 -6.29 0.56 24.52
C ASP A 411 -6.49 -0.09 23.14
N SER A 412 -7.34 0.52 22.32
CA SER A 412 -7.72 0.13 20.97
C SER A 412 -8.29 1.34 20.20
N PHE A 413 -8.24 1.31 18.87
CA PHE A 413 -8.86 2.35 18.03
C PHE A 413 -9.63 1.79 16.84
N VAL A 414 -10.75 2.44 16.48
CA VAL A 414 -11.54 2.14 15.28
C VAL A 414 -11.58 3.36 14.36
N MET A 415 -11.05 3.19 13.15
CA MET A 415 -11.14 4.15 12.07
C MET A 415 -12.43 3.89 11.27
N LEU A 416 -13.40 4.78 11.38
CA LEU A 416 -14.74 4.53 10.84
C LEU A 416 -14.90 4.86 9.36
N GLY A 417 -13.91 5.50 8.74
CA GLY A 417 -13.95 5.94 7.35
C GLY A 417 -13.29 7.31 7.17
N ASP A 418 -13.02 7.69 5.94
CA ASP A 418 -12.21 8.85 5.54
C ASP A 418 -10.85 8.90 6.22
N THR A 419 -10.14 7.77 6.21
CA THR A 419 -8.90 7.54 6.96
C THR A 419 -7.92 6.68 6.14
N PRO A 420 -7.66 7.00 4.85
CA PRO A 420 -7.61 8.38 4.40
C PRO A 420 -8.57 8.77 3.28
N TYR A 421 -8.62 10.08 3.05
CA TYR A 421 -9.09 10.70 1.81
C TYR A 421 -8.24 10.24 0.60
N VAL A 422 -8.73 9.26 -0.16
CA VAL A 422 -8.09 8.70 -1.35
C VAL A 422 -8.42 9.54 -2.59
N ASP A 423 -9.71 9.76 -2.85
CA ASP A 423 -10.24 10.60 -3.94
C ASP A 423 -9.64 10.30 -5.32
N SER A 424 -9.49 9.01 -5.64
CA SER A 424 -8.88 8.57 -6.88
C SER A 424 -9.40 7.21 -7.34
N ALA A 425 -9.43 7.03 -8.65
CA ALA A 425 -9.66 5.75 -9.32
C ALA A 425 -8.37 4.93 -9.51
N ASP A 426 -7.21 5.57 -9.34
CA ASP A 426 -5.90 4.99 -9.63
C ASP A 426 -5.38 4.20 -8.43
N LEU A 427 -5.05 2.92 -8.65
CA LEU A 427 -4.58 2.03 -7.58
C LEU A 427 -3.25 2.48 -6.98
N ALA A 428 -2.33 3.02 -7.77
CA ALA A 428 -1.04 3.50 -7.27
C ALA A 428 -1.22 4.75 -6.40
N VAL A 429 -2.10 5.68 -6.81
CA VAL A 429 -2.48 6.85 -6.00
C VAL A 429 -3.16 6.42 -4.71
N ALA A 430 -4.14 5.51 -4.77
CA ALA A 430 -4.83 5.00 -3.58
C ALA A 430 -3.87 4.35 -2.58
N ARG A 431 -2.96 3.49 -3.06
CA ARG A 431 -1.90 2.89 -2.23
C ARG A 431 -1.01 3.98 -1.61
N GLN A 432 -0.58 4.97 -2.39
CA GLN A 432 0.25 6.06 -1.89
C GLN A 432 -0.46 6.90 -0.82
N LYS A 433 -1.76 7.16 -0.95
CA LYS A 433 -2.57 7.87 0.05
C LYS A 433 -2.62 7.12 1.38
N HIS A 434 -2.82 5.81 1.37
CA HIS A 434 -2.72 4.98 2.59
C HIS A 434 -1.33 5.04 3.22
N ARG A 435 -0.25 4.98 2.43
CA ARG A 435 1.12 5.13 2.96
C ARG A 435 1.28 6.48 3.64
N THR A 436 0.94 7.57 2.95
CA THR A 436 1.06 8.95 3.47
C THR A 436 0.32 9.12 4.79
N PHE A 437 -0.89 8.56 4.91
CA PHE A 437 -1.66 8.59 6.14
C PHE A 437 -0.97 7.82 7.27
N LEU A 438 -0.58 6.57 7.03
CA LEU A 438 -0.02 5.69 8.07
C LEU A 438 1.40 6.06 8.51
N VAL A 439 2.14 6.87 7.72
CA VAL A 439 3.48 7.35 8.09
C VAL A 439 3.47 8.69 8.84
N GLN A 440 2.31 9.27 9.13
CA GLN A 440 2.21 10.41 10.03
C GLN A 440 2.79 10.03 11.40
N PRO A 441 3.60 10.89 12.06
CA PRO A 441 4.34 10.52 13.25
C PRO A 441 3.46 9.98 14.39
N GLU A 442 2.33 10.64 14.65
CA GLU A 442 1.42 10.32 15.74
C GLU A 442 0.62 9.04 15.44
N ILE A 443 0.14 8.88 14.20
CA ILE A 443 -0.54 7.65 13.74
C ILE A 443 0.43 6.47 13.79
N SER A 444 1.63 6.62 13.23
CA SER A 444 2.65 5.57 13.21
C SER A 444 3.02 5.11 14.63
N ARG A 445 3.12 6.04 15.59
CA ARG A 445 3.33 5.72 17.00
C ARG A 445 2.14 4.93 17.56
N MET A 446 0.93 5.44 17.37
CA MET A 446 -0.30 4.83 17.86
C MET A 446 -0.48 3.39 17.36
N ILE A 447 -0.41 3.19 16.04
CA ILE A 447 -0.65 1.87 15.43
C ILE A 447 0.44 0.85 15.78
N SER A 448 1.64 1.28 16.19
CA SER A 448 2.73 0.37 16.59
C SER A 448 2.53 -0.27 17.96
N SER A 449 1.64 0.29 18.79
CA SER A 449 1.40 -0.16 20.16
C SER A 449 -0.06 -0.46 20.49
N MET A 450 -1.00 -0.02 19.65
CA MET A 450 -2.44 -0.13 19.88
C MET A 450 -3.13 -0.89 18.74
N PRO A 451 -3.95 -1.93 19.03
CA PRO A 451 -4.78 -2.59 18.04
C PRO A 451 -5.70 -1.61 17.32
N VAL A 452 -5.67 -1.64 15.99
CA VAL A 452 -6.54 -0.82 15.15
C VAL A 452 -7.38 -1.65 14.19
N TRP A 453 -8.62 -1.21 14.00
CA TRP A 453 -9.57 -1.72 13.02
C TRP A 453 -10.09 -0.58 12.15
N ALA A 454 -10.53 -0.91 10.93
CA ALA A 454 -11.10 0.10 10.07
C ALA A 454 -12.27 -0.42 9.23
N THR A 455 -13.17 0.47 8.88
CA THR A 455 -13.97 0.39 7.66
C THR A 455 -13.68 1.64 6.80
N TRP A 456 -14.33 1.78 5.66
CA TRP A 456 -14.19 2.96 4.80
C TRP A 456 -15.44 3.83 4.82
N ASP A 457 -15.29 5.02 4.24
CA ASP A 457 -16.40 5.82 3.73
C ASP A 457 -16.16 6.22 2.26
N ASP A 458 -16.87 7.20 1.74
CA ASP A 458 -16.83 7.60 0.33
C ASP A 458 -15.44 8.04 -0.13
N HIS A 459 -14.69 8.81 0.66
CA HIS A 459 -13.37 9.30 0.23
C HIS A 459 -12.30 8.20 0.19
N ASP A 460 -12.38 7.18 1.06
CA ASP A 460 -11.57 5.94 0.93
C ASP A 460 -12.06 5.08 -0.25
N PHE A 461 -13.37 5.06 -0.49
CA PHE A 461 -14.02 4.23 -1.51
C PHE A 461 -13.81 4.75 -2.94
N GLY A 462 -13.66 6.07 -3.11
CA GLY A 462 -13.16 6.69 -4.34
C GLY A 462 -13.41 8.19 -4.51
N GLY A 463 -14.31 8.79 -3.75
CA GLY A 463 -14.64 10.21 -3.83
C GLY A 463 -16.02 10.52 -3.27
N ASN A 464 -16.30 11.81 -3.09
CA ASN A 464 -17.52 12.34 -2.46
C ASN A 464 -18.80 11.68 -3.01
N ASP A 465 -19.67 11.21 -2.12
CA ASP A 465 -20.96 10.56 -2.42
C ASP A 465 -20.88 9.36 -3.38
N PHE A 466 -19.75 8.64 -3.44
CA PHE A 466 -19.64 7.47 -4.31
C PHE A 466 -20.30 6.23 -3.71
N HIS A 467 -21.00 5.48 -4.57
CA HIS A 467 -21.74 4.28 -4.20
C HIS A 467 -21.25 3.05 -4.98
N GLY A 468 -21.84 1.89 -4.72
CA GLY A 468 -21.41 0.60 -5.26
C GLY A 468 -21.48 0.47 -6.79
N ASP A 469 -22.12 1.40 -7.49
CA ASP A 469 -22.11 1.52 -8.95
C ASP A 469 -20.83 2.21 -9.49
N TYR A 470 -19.94 2.69 -8.62
CA TYR A 470 -18.63 3.21 -8.98
C TYR A 470 -17.75 2.16 -9.67
N LYS A 471 -17.35 2.46 -10.92
CA LYS A 471 -16.61 1.52 -11.79
C LYS A 471 -15.27 1.08 -11.21
N SER A 472 -14.58 1.96 -10.48
CA SER A 472 -13.22 1.71 -9.97
C SER A 472 -13.18 1.26 -8.50
N LYS A 473 -14.31 0.82 -7.93
CA LYS A 473 -14.36 0.36 -6.53
C LYS A 473 -13.41 -0.80 -6.21
N ARG A 474 -13.04 -1.61 -7.22
CA ARG A 474 -12.12 -2.75 -7.04
C ARG A 474 -10.69 -2.28 -6.75
N GLN A 475 -10.23 -1.20 -7.38
CA GLN A 475 -8.93 -0.61 -7.12
C GLN A 475 -8.84 -0.13 -5.67
N ASN A 476 -9.85 0.61 -5.19
CA ASN A 476 -9.85 1.13 -3.83
C ASN A 476 -10.05 0.04 -2.77
N ARG A 477 -10.82 -1.01 -3.06
CA ARG A 477 -10.83 -2.22 -2.21
C ARG A 477 -9.45 -2.86 -2.12
N THR A 478 -8.76 -3.00 -3.25
CA THR A 478 -7.40 -3.55 -3.29
C THR A 478 -6.45 -2.72 -2.44
N ALA A 479 -6.51 -1.39 -2.54
CA ALA A 479 -5.73 -0.49 -1.70
C ALA A 479 -6.08 -0.67 -0.21
N PHE A 480 -7.36 -0.62 0.16
CA PHE A 480 -7.82 -0.77 1.54
C PHE A 480 -7.32 -2.08 2.18
N VAL A 481 -7.53 -3.23 1.54
CA VAL A 481 -7.11 -4.53 2.11
C VAL A 481 -5.59 -4.65 2.20
N ASN A 482 -4.82 -3.96 1.35
CA ASN A 482 -3.35 -3.95 1.42
C ASN A 482 -2.84 -3.21 2.66
N TYR A 483 -3.57 -2.20 3.14
CA TYR A 483 -3.15 -1.29 4.22
C TYR A 483 -3.95 -1.43 5.52
N ARG A 484 -4.64 -2.56 5.69
CA ARG A 484 -5.40 -2.91 6.89
C ARG A 484 -5.10 -4.33 7.34
N ALA A 485 -5.34 -4.58 8.62
CA ALA A 485 -5.13 -5.86 9.28
C ALA A 485 -6.35 -6.27 10.11
N ASN A 486 -7.54 -6.00 9.56
CA ASN A 486 -8.83 -6.49 10.06
C ASN A 486 -8.84 -8.03 10.17
N PRO A 487 -9.75 -8.65 10.96
CA PRO A 487 -9.84 -10.11 11.00
C PRO A 487 -10.31 -10.70 9.66
N THR A 488 -11.22 -10.00 8.99
CA THR A 488 -11.78 -10.38 7.69
C THR A 488 -11.91 -9.16 6.76
N PHE A 489 -12.11 -9.42 5.46
CA PHE A 489 -12.17 -8.40 4.42
C PHE A 489 -13.40 -8.61 3.51
N GLY A 490 -14.60 -8.52 4.08
CA GLY A 490 -15.84 -8.83 3.37
C GLY A 490 -15.92 -10.30 2.97
N GLN A 491 -16.25 -10.57 1.70
CA GLN A 491 -16.56 -11.90 1.19
C GLN A 491 -16.02 -12.20 -0.20
N THR A 492 -16.00 -13.47 -0.59
CA THR A 492 -15.87 -13.93 -1.96
C THR A 492 -17.15 -13.64 -2.75
N ALA A 493 -17.10 -13.74 -4.09
CA ALA A 493 -18.27 -13.58 -4.95
C ALA A 493 -19.40 -14.60 -4.67
N ASP A 494 -19.07 -15.78 -4.10
CA ASP A 494 -20.05 -16.79 -3.64
C ASP A 494 -20.50 -16.59 -2.18
N GLY A 495 -20.15 -15.47 -1.55
CA GLY A 495 -20.65 -15.06 -0.23
C GLY A 495 -19.91 -15.67 0.96
N LYS A 496 -18.71 -16.22 0.79
CA LYS A 496 -17.89 -16.75 1.90
C LYS A 496 -16.99 -15.66 2.47
N ILE A 497 -16.91 -15.57 3.80
CA ILE A 497 -16.08 -14.56 4.47
C ILE A 497 -14.59 -14.73 4.14
N LEU A 498 -13.92 -13.62 3.81
CA LEU A 498 -12.52 -13.58 3.46
C LEU A 498 -11.63 -13.31 4.68
N GLU A 499 -10.85 -14.30 5.11
CA GLU A 499 -9.86 -14.14 6.18
C GLU A 499 -8.50 -13.62 5.67
N GLN A 500 -8.28 -13.68 4.36
CA GLN A 500 -7.04 -13.31 3.66
C GLN A 500 -7.27 -12.11 2.75
N ARG A 501 -6.18 -11.42 2.41
CA ARG A 501 -6.19 -10.26 1.49
C ARG A 501 -6.21 -10.74 0.04
N THR A 502 -7.38 -11.21 -0.40
CA THR A 502 -7.60 -11.66 -1.79
C THR A 502 -8.70 -10.84 -2.43
N ASP A 503 -8.86 -11.03 -3.74
CA ASP A 503 -10.01 -10.53 -4.49
C ASP A 503 -11.32 -10.98 -3.84
N GLY A 504 -12.30 -10.08 -3.87
CA GLY A 504 -13.55 -10.23 -3.16
C GLY A 504 -14.41 -8.98 -3.22
N GLU A 505 -15.40 -8.95 -2.34
CA GLU A 505 -16.50 -8.01 -2.31
C GLU A 505 -16.68 -7.43 -0.90
N GLY A 506 -16.73 -6.10 -0.84
CA GLY A 506 -16.85 -5.33 0.39
C GLY A 506 -15.64 -5.43 1.33
N VAL A 507 -15.68 -4.68 2.41
CA VAL A 507 -14.66 -4.66 3.47
C VAL A 507 -15.22 -4.86 4.88
N TYR A 508 -16.52 -5.15 4.98
CA TYR A 508 -17.20 -5.34 6.26
C TYR A 508 -16.59 -6.46 7.09
N THR A 509 -16.65 -6.31 8.41
CA THR A 509 -16.01 -7.22 9.36
C THR A 509 -16.61 -7.06 10.76
N SER A 510 -16.30 -7.97 11.68
CA SER A 510 -16.62 -7.79 13.10
C SER A 510 -15.47 -8.26 13.97
N PHE A 511 -15.39 -7.72 15.18
CA PHE A 511 -14.43 -8.16 16.19
C PHE A 511 -14.98 -7.93 17.59
N ARG A 512 -14.53 -8.75 18.54
CA ARG A 512 -14.85 -8.59 19.96
C ARG A 512 -13.60 -8.23 20.74
N ARG A 513 -13.72 -7.24 21.62
CA ARG A 513 -12.72 -6.88 22.60
C ARG A 513 -13.35 -6.84 23.99
N GLY A 514 -13.13 -7.90 24.78
CA GLY A 514 -13.73 -8.04 26.11
C GLY A 514 -15.27 -7.94 26.07
N PRO A 515 -15.89 -6.93 26.72
CA PRO A 515 -17.34 -6.80 26.82
C PRO A 515 -18.01 -6.12 25.62
N ILE A 516 -17.24 -5.60 24.65
CA ILE A 516 -17.76 -4.93 23.47
C ILE A 516 -17.47 -5.74 22.21
N GLU A 517 -18.48 -5.93 21.36
CA GLU A 517 -18.34 -6.42 20.00
C GLU A 517 -18.76 -5.34 19.01
N VAL A 518 -17.94 -5.15 17.99
CA VAL A 518 -18.12 -4.11 16.97
C VAL A 518 -18.39 -4.79 15.64
N PHE A 519 -19.50 -4.41 14.99
CA PHE A 519 -19.89 -4.84 13.65
C PHE A 519 -19.63 -3.66 12.71
N LEU A 520 -18.51 -3.72 11.99
CA LEU A 520 -18.11 -2.72 11.01
C LEU A 520 -18.80 -3.00 9.68
N LEU A 521 -19.80 -2.17 9.38
CA LEU A 521 -20.53 -2.20 8.13
C LEU A 521 -19.73 -1.51 7.01
N ASP A 522 -20.14 -1.81 5.80
CA ASP A 522 -19.64 -1.26 4.55
C ASP A 522 -20.86 -0.70 3.82
N PRO A 523 -21.14 0.62 3.93
CA PRO A 523 -22.30 1.24 3.31
C PRO A 523 -22.08 1.55 1.82
N ARG A 524 -20.93 1.17 1.24
CA ARG A 524 -20.49 1.62 -0.08
C ARG A 524 -20.57 0.51 -1.12
N TRP A 525 -19.96 -0.64 -0.87
CA TRP A 525 -19.70 -1.64 -1.90
C TRP A 525 -20.92 -2.15 -2.67
N PHE A 526 -21.99 -2.47 -1.95
CA PHE A 526 -23.24 -3.00 -2.52
C PHE A 526 -24.27 -1.91 -2.78
N SER A 527 -24.01 -0.68 -2.32
CA SER A 527 -24.95 0.42 -2.42
C SER A 527 -25.35 0.67 -3.87
N ARG A 528 -26.66 0.73 -4.14
CA ARG A 528 -27.27 0.93 -5.47
C ARG A 528 -26.99 -0.13 -6.52
N THR A 529 -26.42 -1.28 -6.15
CA THR A 529 -26.07 -2.34 -7.11
C THR A 529 -27.23 -3.31 -7.42
N ALA A 530 -28.27 -3.32 -6.60
CA ALA A 530 -29.42 -4.24 -6.72
C ALA A 530 -30.65 -3.67 -6.00
N PRO A 531 -31.86 -4.24 -6.21
CA PRO A 531 -33.01 -3.97 -5.36
C PRO A 531 -32.72 -4.25 -3.88
N SER A 532 -33.32 -3.46 -2.99
CA SER A 532 -33.18 -3.68 -1.55
C SER A 532 -33.85 -4.97 -1.09
N TRP A 533 -33.22 -5.62 -0.10
CA TRP A 533 -33.76 -6.80 0.57
C TRP A 533 -34.91 -6.46 1.55
N ALA A 534 -35.07 -5.19 1.93
CA ALA A 534 -36.16 -4.72 2.79
C ALA A 534 -37.35 -4.18 1.98
N ASP A 535 -37.09 -3.50 0.86
CA ASP A 535 -38.09 -3.03 -0.09
C ASP A 535 -37.57 -3.18 -1.52
N SER A 536 -38.06 -4.18 -2.26
CA SER A 536 -37.60 -4.48 -3.62
C SER A 536 -37.93 -3.39 -4.65
N THR A 537 -38.72 -2.37 -4.30
CA THR A 537 -38.98 -1.21 -5.17
C THR A 537 -37.89 -0.14 -5.06
N GLN A 538 -37.02 -0.25 -4.05
CA GLN A 538 -35.91 0.66 -3.79
C GLN A 538 -34.56 -0.01 -4.06
N LEU A 539 -33.48 0.78 -4.06
CA LEU A 539 -32.11 0.29 -4.23
C LEU A 539 -31.48 -0.11 -2.90
N THR A 540 -30.58 -1.09 -2.87
CA THR A 540 -29.97 -1.53 -1.60
C THR A 540 -28.85 -0.61 -1.10
N CYS A 541 -28.59 -0.61 0.22
CA CYS A 541 -27.35 -0.06 0.80
C CYS A 541 -26.33 -1.20 1.01
N LEU A 542 -26.66 -2.15 1.87
CA LEU A 542 -25.74 -3.22 2.27
C LEU A 542 -25.73 -4.42 1.32
N GLY A 543 -26.79 -4.60 0.54
CA GLY A 543 -27.03 -5.84 -0.20
C GLY A 543 -27.41 -7.01 0.70
N THR A 544 -28.08 -8.00 0.12
CA THR A 544 -28.60 -9.16 0.86
C THR A 544 -27.51 -9.95 1.58
N VAL A 545 -26.32 -10.07 0.99
CA VAL A 545 -25.28 -10.95 1.56
C VAL A 545 -24.68 -10.36 2.85
N GLN A 546 -24.43 -9.04 2.87
CA GLN A 546 -23.99 -8.38 4.09
C GLN A 546 -25.09 -8.33 5.15
N TRP A 547 -26.36 -8.16 4.74
CA TRP A 547 -27.49 -8.26 5.65
C TRP A 547 -27.57 -9.65 6.32
N ASP A 548 -27.47 -10.71 5.53
CA ASP A 548 -27.45 -12.10 6.03
C ASP A 548 -26.29 -12.36 6.98
N TRP A 549 -25.13 -11.79 6.69
CA TRP A 549 -23.99 -11.81 7.59
C TRP A 549 -24.31 -11.08 8.90
N LEU A 550 -24.81 -9.85 8.86
CA LEU A 550 -25.08 -9.04 10.05
C LEU A 550 -26.07 -9.74 10.99
N ARG A 551 -27.17 -10.27 10.46
CA ARG A 551 -28.16 -11.04 11.25
C ARG A 551 -27.51 -12.22 11.97
N LYS A 552 -26.66 -12.97 11.27
CA LYS A 552 -25.94 -14.13 11.86
C LYS A 552 -24.97 -13.69 12.94
N GLN A 553 -24.26 -12.58 12.73
CA GLN A 553 -23.30 -12.07 13.72
C GLN A 553 -24.01 -11.56 14.98
N LEU A 554 -25.06 -10.74 14.83
CA LEU A 554 -25.84 -10.21 15.96
C LEU A 554 -26.47 -11.33 16.81
N ARG A 555 -27.08 -12.34 16.18
CA ARG A 555 -27.64 -13.52 16.89
C ARG A 555 -26.59 -14.33 17.66
N ARG A 556 -25.36 -14.39 17.16
CA ARG A 556 -24.27 -15.17 17.78
C ARG A 556 -23.56 -14.40 18.90
N SER A 557 -23.66 -13.07 18.88
CA SER A 557 -22.93 -12.23 19.81
C SER A 557 -23.47 -12.35 21.24
N THR A 558 -22.58 -12.75 22.14
CA THR A 558 -22.82 -12.75 23.59
C THR A 558 -22.23 -11.53 24.28
N ALA A 559 -21.76 -10.54 23.52
CA ALA A 559 -21.19 -9.33 24.10
C ALA A 559 -22.27 -8.50 24.80
N PRO A 560 -22.01 -8.00 26.02
CA PRO A 560 -22.90 -7.06 26.71
C PRO A 560 -23.23 -5.82 25.88
N PHE A 561 -22.25 -5.30 25.13
CA PHE A 561 -22.41 -4.12 24.30
C PHE A 561 -22.07 -4.47 22.84
N LYS A 562 -22.94 -4.04 21.91
CA LYS A 562 -22.89 -4.37 20.48
C LYS A 562 -22.93 -3.07 19.68
N ALA A 563 -21.77 -2.62 19.19
CA ALA A 563 -21.67 -1.43 18.36
C ALA A 563 -21.95 -1.81 16.89
N ILE A 564 -23.02 -1.27 16.31
CA ILE A 564 -23.29 -1.38 14.87
C ILE A 564 -22.75 -0.10 14.23
N ALA A 565 -21.60 -0.21 13.56
CA ALA A 565 -20.77 0.92 13.19
C ALA A 565 -20.57 1.02 11.67
N THR A 566 -20.59 2.24 11.15
CA THR A 566 -20.49 2.56 9.72
C THR A 566 -19.75 3.89 9.55
N GLY A 567 -19.13 4.14 8.39
CA GLY A 567 -18.58 5.46 8.05
C GLY A 567 -19.67 6.50 7.88
N MET A 568 -20.66 6.16 7.04
CA MET A 568 -21.84 6.98 6.78
C MET A 568 -22.72 7.23 8.03
N ILE A 569 -23.35 8.40 8.12
CA ILE A 569 -24.29 8.75 9.20
C ILE A 569 -25.62 7.96 9.16
N TRP A 570 -26.17 7.57 10.33
CA TRP A 570 -27.46 6.86 10.43
C TRP A 570 -28.70 7.73 10.17
N ASP A 571 -28.58 9.05 10.35
CA ASP A 571 -29.65 10.05 10.28
C ASP A 571 -29.80 10.66 8.87
N ASP A 572 -30.75 11.60 8.73
CA ASP A 572 -30.93 12.44 7.54
C ASP A 572 -30.02 13.67 7.61
N LYS A 573 -29.19 13.88 6.58
CA LYS A 573 -28.37 15.10 6.43
C LYS A 573 -29.21 16.35 6.15
N GLN A 574 -30.48 16.21 5.79
CA GLN A 574 -31.43 17.25 5.37
C GLN A 574 -30.86 18.19 4.29
N ASN A 575 -30.05 17.64 3.38
CA ASN A 575 -29.48 18.34 2.25
C ASN A 575 -29.85 17.61 0.93
N ALA A 576 -29.20 18.00 -0.16
CA ALA A 576 -29.43 17.40 -1.47
C ALA A 576 -28.69 16.07 -1.68
N GLU A 577 -27.73 15.75 -0.82
CA GLU A 577 -26.96 14.50 -0.90
C GLU A 577 -27.89 13.30 -0.68
N LYS A 578 -27.46 12.17 -1.22
CA LYS A 578 -28.17 10.90 -1.11
C LYS A 578 -27.25 9.85 -0.52
N ASP A 579 -26.52 10.31 0.49
CA ASP A 579 -25.40 9.62 1.09
C ASP A 579 -25.50 9.58 2.61
N ASP A 580 -26.63 9.03 3.05
CA ASP A 580 -26.96 8.83 4.45
C ASP A 580 -27.92 7.64 4.60
N TRP A 581 -28.10 7.14 5.81
CA TRP A 581 -29.02 6.02 6.04
C TRP A 581 -30.49 6.44 6.00
N ALA A 582 -30.84 7.73 6.00
CA ALA A 582 -32.20 8.17 5.73
C ALA A 582 -32.62 7.89 4.29
N THR A 583 -31.70 8.02 3.34
CA THR A 583 -31.85 7.59 1.95
C THR A 583 -32.18 6.09 1.83
N TYR A 584 -31.69 5.29 2.77
CA TYR A 584 -31.92 3.84 2.87
C TYR A 584 -32.80 3.47 4.07
N SER A 585 -33.75 4.35 4.43
CA SER A 585 -34.58 4.20 5.63
C SER A 585 -35.31 2.85 5.72
N TYR A 586 -35.73 2.26 4.60
CA TYR A 586 -36.33 0.93 4.57
C TYR A 586 -35.37 -0.18 5.07
N GLU A 587 -34.08 -0.14 4.72
CA GLU A 587 -33.10 -1.09 5.28
C GLU A 587 -32.75 -0.75 6.72
N ARG A 588 -32.63 0.54 7.05
CA ARG A 588 -32.36 1.01 8.41
C ARG A 588 -33.43 0.53 9.40
N GLU A 589 -34.69 0.78 9.09
CA GLU A 589 -35.81 0.37 9.95
C GLU A 589 -35.90 -1.16 10.04
N ALA A 590 -35.63 -1.90 8.95
CA ALA A 590 -35.60 -3.36 8.99
C ALA A 590 -34.46 -3.92 9.88
N ILE A 591 -33.31 -3.25 9.96
CA ILE A 591 -32.26 -3.58 10.94
C ILE A 591 -32.78 -3.38 12.36
N TYR A 592 -33.45 -2.25 12.64
CA TYR A 592 -34.00 -1.96 13.97
C TYR A 592 -35.10 -2.94 14.37
N ASP A 593 -35.99 -3.28 13.43
CA ASP A 593 -37.05 -4.27 13.63
C ASP A 593 -36.47 -5.65 13.93
N PHE A 594 -35.45 -6.08 13.21
CA PHE A 594 -34.76 -7.33 13.51
C PHE A 594 -34.18 -7.37 14.93
N ILE A 595 -33.52 -6.30 15.38
CA ILE A 595 -32.98 -6.22 16.75
C ILE A 595 -34.11 -6.36 17.77
N LYS A 596 -35.24 -5.70 17.53
CA LYS A 596 -36.42 -5.74 18.40
C LYS A 596 -37.06 -7.14 18.43
N GLU A 597 -37.31 -7.73 17.26
CA GLU A 597 -38.00 -9.01 17.09
C GLU A 597 -37.20 -10.18 17.68
N GLU A 598 -35.87 -10.13 17.54
CA GLU A 598 -34.97 -11.13 18.11
C GLU A 598 -34.55 -10.81 19.55
N GLU A 599 -35.11 -9.74 20.13
CA GLU A 599 -34.84 -9.27 21.49
C GLU A 599 -33.34 -9.16 21.81
N ILE A 600 -32.55 -8.67 20.85
CA ILE A 600 -31.08 -8.63 20.97
C ILE A 600 -30.68 -7.45 21.87
N PRO A 601 -30.13 -7.70 23.08
CA PRO A 601 -29.79 -6.62 23.99
C PRO A 601 -28.42 -6.02 23.65
N GLY A 602 -28.20 -4.79 24.09
CA GLY A 602 -26.90 -4.13 24.08
C GLY A 602 -26.52 -3.46 22.76
N CYS A 603 -27.39 -3.47 21.75
CA CYS A 603 -27.15 -2.80 20.47
C CYS A 603 -27.24 -1.28 20.59
N PHE A 604 -26.26 -0.59 20.00
CA PHE A 604 -26.22 0.85 19.79
C PHE A 604 -25.52 1.16 18.46
N LEU A 605 -25.69 2.37 17.95
CA LEU A 605 -25.25 2.78 16.62
C LEU A 605 -24.06 3.71 16.68
N ILE A 606 -23.16 3.59 15.71
CA ILE A 606 -22.03 4.50 15.52
C ILE A 606 -21.96 4.92 14.05
N GLY A 607 -21.76 6.21 13.80
CA GLY A 607 -21.60 6.80 12.46
C GLY A 607 -20.57 7.92 12.43
N GLY A 608 -20.18 8.36 11.23
CA GLY A 608 -19.21 9.42 10.97
C GLY A 608 -19.71 10.45 9.93
N ASP A 609 -18.90 10.70 8.91
CA ASP A 609 -19.20 11.48 7.69
C ASP A 609 -19.45 12.99 7.85
N ILE A 610 -20.32 13.43 8.76
CA ILE A 610 -20.92 14.78 8.65
C ILE A 610 -20.10 15.93 9.27
N HIS A 611 -18.89 15.67 9.78
CA HIS A 611 -18.02 16.67 10.42
C HIS A 611 -18.69 17.44 11.59
N VAL A 612 -19.57 16.76 12.34
CA VAL A 612 -20.22 17.24 13.56
C VAL A 612 -20.38 16.09 14.55
N SER A 613 -19.99 16.30 15.81
CA SER A 613 -20.09 15.29 16.87
C SER A 613 -21.45 15.36 17.55
N ARG A 614 -22.15 14.22 17.67
CA ARG A 614 -23.53 14.20 18.19
C ARG A 614 -23.85 12.92 18.96
N ALA A 615 -24.78 13.04 19.91
CA ALA A 615 -25.44 11.91 20.55
C ALA A 615 -26.96 12.03 20.39
N LEU A 616 -27.60 10.96 19.93
CA LEU A 616 -29.05 10.88 19.75
C LEU A 616 -29.64 9.68 20.47
N SER A 617 -30.87 9.82 20.95
CA SER A 617 -31.69 8.74 21.50
C SER A 617 -33.01 8.65 20.74
N TYR A 618 -33.24 7.51 20.10
CA TYR A 618 -34.49 7.22 19.38
C TYR A 618 -35.61 6.68 20.29
N GLY A 619 -35.43 6.77 21.61
CA GLY A 619 -36.34 6.15 22.58
C GLY A 619 -36.40 4.63 22.42
N PRO A 620 -37.46 3.96 22.90
CA PRO A 620 -37.54 2.50 23.02
C PRO A 620 -37.75 1.74 21.69
N ARG A 621 -37.12 2.21 20.60
CA ARG A 621 -37.29 1.74 19.21
C ARG A 621 -37.06 0.24 19.05
N VAL A 622 -36.16 -0.33 19.86
CA VAL A 622 -35.77 -1.75 19.80
C VAL A 622 -36.18 -2.55 21.04
N GLY A 623 -37.17 -2.05 21.79
CA GLY A 623 -37.56 -2.60 23.10
C GLY A 623 -36.84 -1.96 24.29
N TYR A 624 -35.82 -1.16 24.00
CA TYR A 624 -35.11 -0.27 24.92
C TYR A 624 -34.56 0.93 24.12
N ASP A 625 -34.02 1.93 24.81
CA ASP A 625 -33.53 3.16 24.18
C ASP A 625 -32.40 2.88 23.17
N LEU A 626 -32.66 3.13 21.89
CA LEU A 626 -31.64 3.00 20.84
C LEU A 626 -30.82 4.28 20.75
N TRP A 627 -29.53 4.18 21.08
CA TRP A 627 -28.59 5.29 21.03
C TRP A 627 -27.78 5.29 19.73
N GLN A 628 -27.54 6.48 19.18
CA GLN A 628 -26.54 6.72 18.14
C GLN A 628 -25.47 7.69 18.62
N PHE A 629 -24.22 7.33 18.36
CA PHE A 629 -23.05 8.16 18.58
C PHE A 629 -22.42 8.54 17.23
N ILE A 630 -22.43 9.83 16.89
CA ILE A 630 -21.78 10.36 15.68
C ILE A 630 -20.41 10.90 16.06
N VAL A 631 -19.38 10.39 15.37
CA VAL A 631 -17.97 10.59 15.73
C VAL A 631 -17.17 11.16 14.57
N SER A 632 -17.54 12.37 14.17
CA SER A 632 -16.86 13.15 13.15
C SER A 632 -16.76 14.61 13.62
N PRO A 633 -15.65 15.36 13.38
CA PRO A 633 -14.48 14.93 12.62
C PRO A 633 -13.20 14.84 13.46
N LEU A 634 -12.31 13.89 13.12
CA LEU A 634 -10.87 13.99 13.45
C LEU A 634 -10.18 15.14 12.69
N HIS A 635 -10.82 15.62 11.63
CA HIS A 635 -10.43 16.73 10.76
C HIS A 635 -10.37 18.07 11.50
N ASP A 636 -9.57 19.00 10.95
CA ASP A 636 -9.54 20.41 11.37
C ASP A 636 -10.78 21.22 10.96
N SER A 637 -11.60 20.66 10.06
CA SER A 637 -12.69 21.34 9.41
C SER A 637 -14.00 20.75 9.88
N THR A 638 -14.96 21.60 10.23
CA THR A 638 -16.33 21.20 10.58
C THR A 638 -17.28 21.55 9.43
N ILE A 639 -18.46 20.94 9.39
CA ILE A 639 -19.52 21.32 8.45
C ILE A 639 -20.76 21.76 9.25
N PRO A 640 -20.81 23.03 9.72
CA PRO A 640 -21.88 23.50 10.60
C PRO A 640 -23.30 23.34 10.01
N SER A 641 -23.44 23.37 8.67
CA SER A 641 -24.73 23.18 8.00
C SER A 641 -25.31 21.77 8.17
N LEU A 642 -24.49 20.76 8.47
CA LEU A 642 -24.93 19.39 8.75
C LEU A 642 -25.27 19.17 10.23
N ASN A 643 -25.15 20.20 11.08
CA ASN A 643 -25.67 20.18 12.44
C ASN A 643 -27.20 20.40 12.45
N VAL A 644 -27.93 19.50 11.80
CA VAL A 644 -29.36 19.65 11.56
C VAL A 644 -30.19 19.39 12.82
N PRO A 645 -31.28 20.13 13.06
CA PRO A 645 -32.19 19.84 14.17
C PRO A 645 -32.76 18.42 14.09
N SER A 646 -32.86 17.75 15.23
CA SER A 646 -33.51 16.44 15.35
C SER A 646 -34.28 16.35 16.67
N PRO A 647 -35.50 15.78 16.68
CA PRO A 647 -36.26 15.55 17.91
C PRO A 647 -35.59 14.52 18.83
N HIS A 648 -34.63 13.76 18.31
CA HIS A 648 -33.87 12.74 19.04
C HIS A 648 -32.54 13.26 19.59
N LEU A 649 -32.19 14.52 19.30
CA LEU A 649 -30.89 15.08 19.66
C LEU A 649 -30.76 15.27 21.17
N VAL A 650 -29.69 14.73 21.74
CA VAL A 650 -29.35 14.89 23.16
C VAL A 650 -28.16 15.84 23.30
N HIS A 651 -27.11 15.62 22.51
CA HIS A 651 -25.93 16.47 22.47
C HIS A 651 -25.45 16.71 21.04
N SER A 652 -24.86 17.88 20.81
CA SER A 652 -24.19 18.23 19.55
C SER A 652 -23.02 19.17 19.82
N ALA A 653 -21.94 19.01 19.08
CA ALA A 653 -20.82 19.94 19.04
C ALA A 653 -20.28 20.05 17.61
N VAL A 654 -20.14 21.29 17.14
CA VAL A 654 -19.47 21.64 15.88
C VAL A 654 -18.03 21.99 16.23
N GLU A 655 -17.26 20.97 16.61
CA GLU A 655 -15.90 21.10 17.13
C GLU A 655 -14.96 20.25 16.27
N PRO A 656 -13.81 20.78 15.81
CA PRO A 656 -12.84 20.00 15.05
C PRO A 656 -12.01 19.09 15.94
N HIS A 657 -11.33 18.11 15.34
CA HIS A 657 -10.37 17.22 15.99
C HIS A 657 -10.94 16.46 17.20
N VAL A 658 -12.15 15.92 17.04
CA VAL A 658 -12.86 15.18 18.09
C VAL A 658 -12.78 13.69 17.82
N PHE A 659 -12.52 12.92 18.88
CA PHE A 659 -12.67 11.47 18.89
C PHE A 659 -13.64 11.04 19.99
N LEU A 660 -14.20 9.85 19.86
CA LEU A 660 -15.02 9.23 20.89
C LEU A 660 -14.16 8.27 21.72
N LYS A 661 -14.22 8.39 23.04
CA LYS A 661 -13.74 7.40 24.00
C LYS A 661 -14.93 6.59 24.50
N LEU A 662 -14.92 5.28 24.25
CA LEU A 662 -15.89 4.32 24.74
C LEU A 662 -15.28 3.48 25.87
N VAL A 663 -15.87 3.53 27.06
CA VAL A 663 -15.49 2.70 28.21
C VAL A 663 -16.60 1.69 28.47
N ALA A 664 -16.29 0.41 28.30
CA ALA A 664 -17.19 -0.69 28.64
C ALA A 664 -16.65 -1.42 29.88
N ASP A 665 -17.43 -1.42 30.96
CA ASP A 665 -17.05 -1.96 32.27
C ASP A 665 -18.04 -3.05 32.69
N THR A 666 -17.59 -4.31 32.73
CA THR A 666 -18.34 -5.47 33.24
C THR A 666 -17.90 -5.91 34.63
N THR A 667 -17.04 -5.14 35.31
CA THR A 667 -16.63 -5.41 36.70
C THR A 667 -17.70 -4.99 37.72
N LEU A 668 -18.62 -4.12 37.30
CA LEU A 668 -19.76 -3.65 38.09
C LEU A 668 -20.89 -4.70 38.15
N ASP A 669 -21.70 -4.64 39.22
CA ASP A 669 -22.88 -5.50 39.39
C ASP A 669 -23.85 -5.38 38.20
N MET A 670 -24.01 -4.17 37.65
CA MET A 670 -24.66 -3.92 36.36
C MET A 670 -23.62 -3.26 35.43
N PRO A 671 -23.25 -3.92 34.32
CA PRO A 671 -22.25 -3.36 33.42
C PRO A 671 -22.63 -1.99 32.87
N THR A 672 -21.64 -1.16 32.58
CA THR A 672 -21.84 0.19 32.02
C THR A 672 -21.08 0.40 30.72
N LEU A 673 -21.66 1.20 29.84
CA LEU A 673 -21.03 1.76 28.64
C LEU A 673 -21.06 3.28 28.76
N THR A 674 -19.88 3.90 28.77
CA THR A 674 -19.71 5.35 28.81
C THR A 674 -19.07 5.83 27.51
N ALA A 675 -19.70 6.82 26.87
CA ALA A 675 -19.28 7.44 25.63
C ALA A 675 -18.94 8.91 25.88
N THR A 676 -17.68 9.30 25.69
CA THR A 676 -17.18 10.66 25.93
C THR A 676 -16.54 11.22 24.66
N TRP A 677 -16.97 12.40 24.21
CA TRP A 677 -16.37 13.09 23.06
C TRP A 677 -15.29 14.03 23.56
N ILE A 678 -14.07 13.88 23.02
CA ILE A 678 -12.88 14.58 23.49
C ILE A 678 -12.19 15.23 22.29
N ASN A 679 -11.91 16.53 22.37
CA ASN A 679 -11.15 17.23 21.34
C ASN A 679 -9.62 17.04 21.51
N ARG A 680 -8.84 17.54 20.56
CA ARG A 680 -7.36 17.48 20.56
C ARG A 680 -6.71 18.00 21.84
N ASP A 681 -7.33 18.95 22.53
CA ASP A 681 -6.79 19.59 23.74
C ASP A 681 -7.18 18.83 25.01
N GLY A 682 -7.99 17.77 24.90
CA GLY A 682 -8.48 16.98 26.03
C GLY A 682 -9.71 17.56 26.69
N GLU A 683 -10.41 18.50 26.05
CA GLU A 683 -11.70 19.01 26.53
C GLU A 683 -12.79 17.98 26.27
N ARG A 684 -13.62 17.73 27.30
CA ARG A 684 -14.73 16.77 27.23
C ARG A 684 -15.97 17.55 26.83
N LEU A 685 -16.45 17.34 25.61
CA LEU A 685 -17.56 18.10 25.03
C LEU A 685 -18.89 17.68 25.63
N PHE A 686 -19.13 16.37 25.68
CA PHE A 686 -20.28 15.77 26.35
C PHE A 686 -20.05 14.27 26.58
N GLU A 687 -20.86 13.68 27.47
CA GLU A 687 -20.76 12.29 27.90
C GLU A 687 -22.15 11.65 28.02
N VAL A 688 -22.26 10.38 27.59
CA VAL A 688 -23.45 9.55 27.77
C VAL A 688 -23.05 8.24 28.43
N THR A 689 -23.69 7.89 29.55
CA THR A 689 -23.48 6.60 30.24
C THR A 689 -24.77 5.79 30.28
N ARG A 690 -24.72 4.52 29.86
CA ARG A 690 -25.84 3.57 29.94
C ARG A 690 -25.44 2.29 30.63
N THR A 691 -26.34 1.75 31.43
CA THR A 691 -26.20 0.41 31.99
C THR A 691 -26.63 -0.64 30.97
N ALA A 692 -26.13 -1.86 31.09
CA ALA A 692 -26.61 -2.99 30.29
C ALA A 692 -28.12 -3.22 30.46
N GLY A 693 -28.68 -2.94 31.65
CA GLY A 693 -30.12 -3.04 31.89
C GLY A 693 -30.94 -2.06 31.07
N GLU A 694 -30.49 -0.81 30.95
CA GLU A 694 -31.10 0.21 30.07
C GLU A 694 -30.96 -0.13 28.59
N LEU A 695 -30.04 -1.04 28.24
CA LEU A 695 -29.85 -1.58 26.89
C LEU A 695 -30.46 -2.98 26.73
N GLY A 696 -31.52 -3.30 27.49
CA GLY A 696 -32.34 -4.48 27.27
C GLY A 696 -31.86 -5.77 27.95
N HIS A 697 -30.78 -5.76 28.74
CA HIS A 697 -30.38 -6.93 29.51
C HIS A 697 -31.30 -7.13 30.72
N THR A 698 -32.07 -8.22 30.74
CA THR A 698 -33.04 -8.53 31.81
C THR A 698 -32.43 -9.08 33.08
N SER A 699 -31.23 -9.66 33.00
CA SER A 699 -30.40 -10.06 34.15
C SER A 699 -28.94 -10.16 33.74
N TYR A 700 -28.04 -9.72 34.61
CA TYR A 700 -26.60 -9.92 34.44
C TYR A 700 -26.09 -10.76 35.61
N PRO A 701 -25.44 -11.91 35.38
CA PRO A 701 -24.97 -12.76 36.47
C PRO A 701 -23.90 -12.02 37.28
N ARG A 702 -24.08 -11.99 38.61
CA ARG A 702 -23.13 -11.39 39.54
C ARG A 702 -21.74 -12.02 39.34
N PRO A 703 -20.66 -11.24 39.22
CA PRO A 703 -19.31 -11.78 39.28
C PRO A 703 -19.13 -12.58 40.58
N ALA A 704 -18.73 -13.86 40.47
CA ALA A 704 -18.42 -14.67 41.63
C ALA A 704 -17.19 -14.09 42.34
N GLY A 705 -17.42 -13.26 43.36
CA GLY A 705 -16.34 -12.61 44.12
C GLY A 705 -16.73 -11.37 44.93
N SER A 706 -17.86 -10.72 44.67
CA SER A 706 -18.34 -9.59 45.49
C SER A 706 -19.05 -10.08 46.76
N GLY A 707 -18.28 -10.70 47.66
CA GLY A 707 -18.74 -10.96 49.03
C GLY A 707 -19.03 -9.64 49.74
N ARG A 708 -20.25 -9.52 50.29
CA ARG A 708 -20.67 -8.41 51.14
C ARG A 708 -19.68 -8.20 52.28
N HIS A 709 -19.05 -7.03 52.35
CA HIS A 709 -18.70 -6.45 53.63
C HIS A 709 -19.97 -5.82 54.21
N ASP A 710 -20.78 -6.63 54.90
CA ASP A 710 -21.78 -6.13 55.83
C ASP A 710 -21.04 -5.53 57.04
N GLY A 711 -20.62 -4.27 56.90
CA GLY A 711 -20.16 -3.43 58.00
C GLY A 711 -21.38 -2.91 58.76
N ALA A 712 -21.64 -3.51 59.92
CA ALA A 712 -22.71 -3.13 60.83
C ALA A 712 -22.72 -1.61 61.13
N ALA A 713 -23.72 -0.91 60.62
CA ALA A 713 -24.11 0.40 61.13
C ALA A 713 -24.82 0.19 62.47
N ARG A 714 -24.08 0.32 63.57
CA ARG A 714 -24.66 0.45 64.92
C ARG A 714 -25.39 1.78 65.02
N GLN A 715 -26.66 1.69 65.40
CA GLN A 715 -27.45 2.75 66.00
C GLN A 715 -26.66 3.44 67.13
N ALA A 716 -26.62 4.77 67.09
CA ALA A 716 -26.50 5.60 68.28
C ALA A 716 -27.45 6.79 68.09
N GLY A 717 -28.63 6.69 68.67
CA GLY A 717 -29.47 7.84 68.99
C GLY A 717 -29.51 7.97 70.51
N ALA A 718 -29.15 9.15 71.02
CA ALA A 718 -29.82 9.85 72.12
C ALA A 718 -28.96 11.03 72.60
N GLU A 719 -29.55 12.22 72.44
CA GLU A 719 -29.67 13.31 73.43
C GLU A 719 -28.43 13.85 74.17
N GLY A 720 -28.29 15.18 74.14
CA GLY A 720 -27.40 15.93 75.02
C GLY A 720 -27.35 17.42 74.67
N GLU A 721 -28.27 18.19 75.25
CA GLU A 721 -28.27 19.65 75.28
C GLU A 721 -26.94 20.25 75.77
N GLY A 722 -26.61 21.47 75.32
CA GLY A 722 -25.54 22.24 75.96
C GLY A 722 -25.12 23.51 75.24
N ARG A 723 -25.84 24.61 75.47
CA ARG A 723 -25.38 26.00 75.26
C ARG A 723 -24.06 26.24 76.01
N HIS A 724 -23.07 26.87 75.38
CA HIS A 724 -22.54 28.20 75.75
C HIS A 724 -21.15 28.50 75.17
N ARG A 725 -21.05 29.73 74.64
CA ARG A 725 -19.88 30.58 74.33
C ARG A 725 -19.18 30.37 73.00
#